data_AF-A0A9P9ZEL3-F1
#
_entry.id   AF-A0A9P9ZEL3-F1
#
_cell.length_a   1.000
_cell.length_b   1.000
_cell.length_c   1.000
_cell.angle_alpha   90.00
_cell.angle_beta   90.00
_cell.angle_gamma   90.00
#
_symmetry.space_group_name_H-M   'P 1'
#
loop_
_entity.id
_entity.type
_entity.pdbx_description
1 polymer ?
#
loop_
_entity_poly.entity_id
_entity_poly.type
_entity_poly.pdbx_seq_one_letter_code
_entity_poly.pdbx_strand_id
1 'polypeptide(L)'
;MSADAPVPTTTSDDDPDQQHPEHNGLSVLDLVKHAARTIASTLNESDRLGIVTFSTEAKVLQPLMPMTALNKKKTERNLGGMQPTSATNLWGGIVEGLKLFGKDNGGSGRVPALMVLTDGMPNHMCPAQGYVAKLKGMERLPASIHTFGFGYSLRSGLLKSVAEIGGGGYSFIPDAGMIGTVFVHSVANLLSTFANNVVLRLTYPKYLGLKETTGQSVDKVEPVGLGKEDEITEQAVEKAEPAQPEKEVDDPDSLMQLTLNLSTLQYGQSRDIFLSYDRKAQEAIDDGFDFESPPSVLATLDYQHFTNITNTIISKCEDIFRPNPLVKQLTPAQIAYHISRSTLISFLSSLYPLRRDGEHQPRFFARSLTTSLQSFLSTLPAAQPAFASDPHCRSLVQDLTGSSTSFINDPAHNQDGQVALALTNMDFYNRWGIHYLPSLAGAHARQVCNSFKDPGPLMYGTDSPLFIKCRDRLDAAFDSLPAPKPSRTTGFTGEISMRAYNRSGNPCFAGESRVKIAVSEEQEEDGDQAVVSREIAISELRKGMMVQTPKGFRKVRAVLKTPVENERMCLVRVAEAEGRAGVGGVGSLLVTPWHPISLDDGKGWVFPMDVAHGDTVSYTGDMHSVLLKNDPDVDAHAIMVEDVWGVTLGHGLTGTGEGEVTGAEDVRTHRFFGDYDLVVQSLAKLQCNQDGLVMGGGVKRDGQTGLVNGFKRRSEHVQGGTVASKRVELLVEAVVMVC
;
A
#
# COMPACT_ATOMS: atom_id res chain seq x y z
N MET A 1 -19.02 -24.22 -3.81
CA MET A 1 -18.36 -22.90 -3.76
C MET A 1 -17.17 -22.98 -4.70
N SER A 2 -17.00 -22.03 -5.62
CA SER A 2 -15.86 -22.10 -6.55
C SER A 2 -14.56 -21.78 -5.82
N ALA A 3 -13.52 -22.61 -5.97
CA ALA A 3 -12.17 -22.39 -5.43
C ALA A 3 -11.31 -21.46 -6.32
N ASP A 4 -11.96 -20.62 -7.15
CA ASP A 4 -11.27 -19.72 -8.09
C ASP A 4 -10.54 -18.65 -7.29
N ALA A 5 -9.31 -18.36 -7.72
CA ALA A 5 -8.69 -17.11 -7.34
C ALA A 5 -9.59 -15.97 -7.85
N PRO A 6 -9.95 -15.02 -6.99
CA PRO A 6 -10.66 -13.83 -7.42
C PRO A 6 -9.79 -13.05 -8.42
N VAL A 7 -10.45 -12.55 -9.46
CA VAL A 7 -9.86 -11.76 -10.55
C VAL A 7 -10.22 -10.28 -10.32
N PRO A 8 -9.34 -9.31 -10.68
CA PRO A 8 -9.62 -7.88 -10.50
C PRO A 8 -11.01 -7.53 -11.05
N THR A 9 -11.80 -6.85 -10.24
CA THR A 9 -13.25 -6.76 -10.49
C THR A 9 -13.59 -5.76 -11.56
N THR A 10 -14.13 -6.25 -12.68
CA THR A 10 -14.79 -5.48 -13.75
C THR A 10 -16.09 -4.81 -13.27
N THR A 11 -16.07 -3.48 -13.10
CA THR A 11 -17.22 -2.57 -12.87
C THR A 11 -17.85 -2.08 -14.19
N SER A 12 -18.48 -2.95 -14.98
CA SER A 12 -19.29 -2.49 -16.13
C SER A 12 -20.63 -3.22 -16.12
N ASP A 13 -21.64 -2.52 -15.64
CA ASP A 13 -23.06 -2.93 -15.62
C ASP A 13 -23.82 -2.51 -16.90
N ASP A 14 -23.16 -2.52 -18.07
CA ASP A 14 -23.79 -2.02 -19.32
C ASP A 14 -24.22 -3.11 -20.32
N ASP A 15 -24.12 -4.42 -20.01
CA ASP A 15 -24.73 -5.46 -20.85
C ASP A 15 -25.08 -6.75 -20.07
N PRO A 16 -26.36 -7.05 -19.80
CA PRO A 16 -26.77 -8.26 -19.07
C PRO A 16 -26.49 -9.57 -19.82
N ASP A 17 -26.16 -9.54 -21.12
CA ASP A 17 -25.88 -10.73 -21.93
C ASP A 17 -24.38 -11.07 -22.09
N GLN A 18 -23.45 -10.31 -21.48
CA GLN A 18 -21.99 -10.56 -21.55
C GLN A 18 -21.29 -10.77 -20.19
N GLN A 19 -21.92 -11.48 -19.26
CA GLN A 19 -21.25 -11.93 -18.03
C GLN A 19 -20.33 -13.14 -18.29
N HIS A 20 -19.13 -12.89 -18.80
CA HIS A 20 -18.04 -13.87 -18.71
C HIS A 20 -17.04 -13.39 -17.65
N PRO A 21 -16.98 -14.03 -16.46
CA PRO A 21 -15.93 -13.76 -15.50
C PRO A 21 -14.57 -14.04 -16.16
N GLU A 22 -13.66 -13.08 -16.15
CA GLU A 22 -12.27 -13.36 -16.52
C GLU A 22 -11.73 -14.40 -15.53
N HIS A 23 -11.21 -15.52 -16.03
CA HIS A 23 -10.64 -16.60 -15.22
C HIS A 23 -9.16 -16.78 -15.58
N ASN A 24 -8.27 -16.36 -14.69
CA ASN A 24 -6.81 -16.56 -14.82
C ASN A 24 -6.36 -18.01 -14.56
N GLY A 25 -7.29 -18.92 -14.26
CA GLY A 25 -7.02 -20.33 -13.96
C GLY A 25 -6.30 -20.57 -12.62
N LEU A 26 -6.07 -19.52 -11.83
CA LEU A 26 -5.45 -19.62 -10.50
C LEU A 26 -6.50 -20.04 -9.47
N SER A 27 -6.08 -20.80 -8.46
CA SER A 27 -6.85 -21.04 -7.24
C SER A 27 -6.34 -20.14 -6.11
N VAL A 28 -7.15 -19.95 -5.06
CA VAL A 28 -6.69 -19.27 -3.83
C VAL A 28 -5.43 -19.95 -3.27
N LEU A 29 -5.33 -21.28 -3.36
CA LEU A 29 -4.14 -22.00 -2.92
C LEU A 29 -2.90 -21.66 -3.77
N ASP A 30 -3.04 -21.39 -5.07
CA ASP A 30 -1.92 -20.98 -5.91
C ASP A 30 -1.40 -19.60 -5.48
N LEU A 31 -2.32 -18.69 -5.14
CA LEU A 31 -1.99 -17.38 -4.58
C LEU A 31 -1.28 -17.51 -3.22
N VAL A 32 -1.79 -18.36 -2.33
CA VAL A 32 -1.19 -18.64 -1.01
C VAL A 32 0.20 -19.27 -1.14
N LYS A 33 0.36 -20.26 -2.03
CA LYS A 33 1.67 -20.86 -2.34
C LYS A 33 2.64 -19.80 -2.85
N HIS A 34 2.17 -18.92 -3.72
CA HIS A 34 3.01 -17.85 -4.25
C HIS A 34 3.44 -16.85 -3.16
N ALA A 35 2.52 -16.38 -2.32
CA ALA A 35 2.86 -15.53 -1.17
C ALA A 35 3.87 -16.21 -0.21
N ALA A 36 3.71 -17.51 0.06
CA ALA A 36 4.64 -18.27 0.86
C ALA A 36 6.03 -18.39 0.22
N ARG A 37 6.13 -18.45 -1.11
CA ARG A 37 7.41 -18.39 -1.85
C ARG A 37 8.08 -17.04 -1.71
N THR A 38 7.33 -15.94 -1.77
CA THR A 38 7.84 -14.58 -1.53
C THR A 38 8.45 -14.46 -0.14
N ILE A 39 7.77 -14.97 0.88
CA ILE A 39 8.33 -15.02 2.23
C ILE A 39 9.60 -15.87 2.24
N ALA A 40 9.55 -17.11 1.74
CA ALA A 40 10.71 -18.01 1.76
C ALA A 40 11.93 -17.48 0.98
N SER A 41 11.73 -16.77 -0.13
CA SER A 41 12.83 -16.22 -0.94
C SER A 41 13.59 -15.11 -0.19
N THR A 42 12.88 -14.34 0.63
CA THR A 42 13.41 -13.15 1.32
C THR A 42 14.06 -13.43 2.66
N LEU A 43 13.77 -14.58 3.27
CA LEU A 43 14.43 -15.05 4.50
C LEU A 43 15.84 -15.55 4.23
N ASN A 44 16.75 -15.48 5.20
CA ASN A 44 18.12 -16.02 5.11
C ASN A 44 18.38 -17.11 6.17
N GLU A 45 19.61 -17.59 6.28
CA GLU A 45 19.97 -18.67 7.21
C GLU A 45 19.83 -18.32 8.71
N SER A 46 19.78 -17.03 9.06
CA SER A 46 19.47 -16.57 10.43
C SER A 46 17.98 -16.62 10.73
N ASP A 47 17.14 -16.63 9.70
CA ASP A 47 15.69 -16.67 9.77
C ASP A 47 15.16 -18.11 9.71
N ARG A 48 14.00 -18.36 10.31
CA ARG A 48 13.36 -19.68 10.30
C ARG A 48 11.95 -19.60 9.77
N LEU A 49 11.57 -20.60 8.98
CA LEU A 49 10.22 -20.75 8.45
C LEU A 49 9.66 -22.13 8.79
N GLY A 50 8.49 -22.13 9.41
CA GLY A 50 7.64 -23.30 9.62
C GLY A 50 6.39 -23.19 8.76
N ILE A 51 5.81 -24.32 8.40
CA ILE A 51 4.60 -24.38 7.57
C ILE A 51 3.63 -25.36 8.21
N VAL A 52 2.45 -24.84 8.54
CA VAL A 52 1.30 -25.62 9.01
C VAL A 52 0.22 -25.51 7.95
N THR A 53 -0.29 -26.66 7.50
CA THR A 53 -1.48 -26.72 6.66
C THR A 53 -2.68 -27.07 7.52
N PHE A 54 -3.84 -26.53 7.19
CA PHE A 54 -5.07 -26.89 7.88
C PHE A 54 -6.19 -27.08 6.86
N SER A 55 -6.95 -28.16 7.04
CA SER A 55 -8.23 -28.37 6.38
C SER A 55 -9.24 -28.91 7.41
N THR A 56 -9.61 -30.18 7.36
CA THR A 56 -10.32 -30.83 8.48
C THR A 56 -9.37 -30.98 9.67
N GLU A 57 -8.13 -31.38 9.41
CA GLU A 57 -7.05 -31.50 10.39
C GLU A 57 -5.99 -30.42 10.16
N ALA A 58 -5.32 -29.99 11.23
CA ALA A 58 -4.12 -29.16 11.15
C ALA A 58 -2.87 -30.04 11.24
N LYS A 59 -1.90 -29.83 10.33
CA LYS A 59 -0.70 -30.65 10.20
C LYS A 59 0.54 -29.77 10.03
N VAL A 60 1.59 -30.09 10.78
CA VAL A 60 2.91 -29.48 10.58
C VAL A 60 3.54 -30.12 9.34
N LEU A 61 3.46 -29.42 8.21
CA LEU A 61 4.13 -29.82 6.97
C LEU A 61 5.65 -29.65 7.08
N GLN A 62 6.06 -28.61 7.81
CA GLN A 62 7.47 -28.28 8.03
C GLN A 62 7.65 -27.60 9.40
N PRO A 63 8.54 -28.09 10.27
CA PRO A 63 8.87 -27.39 11.51
C PRO A 63 9.67 -26.11 11.23
N LEU A 64 9.80 -25.22 12.21
CA LEU A 64 10.69 -24.06 12.10
C LEU A 64 12.12 -24.51 11.80
N MET A 65 12.61 -24.20 10.59
CA MET A 65 13.96 -24.55 10.15
C MET A 65 14.67 -23.33 9.57
N PRO A 66 16.00 -23.18 9.77
CA PRO A 66 16.79 -22.10 9.17
C PRO A 66 16.63 -22.04 7.65
N MET A 67 16.45 -20.87 7.04
CA MET A 67 16.23 -20.73 5.59
C MET A 67 17.55 -20.74 4.79
N THR A 68 18.36 -21.79 5.00
CA THR A 68 19.53 -22.13 4.18
C THR A 68 19.10 -22.51 2.75
N ALA A 69 20.02 -22.49 1.79
CA ALA A 69 19.73 -22.88 0.40
C ALA A 69 19.10 -24.28 0.28
N LEU A 70 19.54 -25.24 1.10
CA LEU A 70 18.97 -26.59 1.16
C LEU A 70 17.53 -26.56 1.69
N ASN A 71 17.30 -25.83 2.77
CA ASN A 71 15.98 -25.74 3.40
C ASN A 71 14.98 -24.96 2.55
N LYS A 72 15.42 -23.92 1.82
CA LYS A 72 14.58 -23.24 0.81
C LYS A 72 14.11 -24.19 -0.30
N LYS A 73 14.99 -25.06 -0.81
CA LYS A 73 14.60 -26.10 -1.78
C LYS A 73 13.60 -27.10 -1.20
N LYS A 74 13.74 -27.47 0.08
CA LYS A 74 12.77 -28.33 0.79
C LYS A 74 11.43 -27.63 0.95
N THR A 75 11.43 -26.36 1.34
CA THR A 75 10.23 -25.50 1.40
C THR A 75 9.51 -25.47 0.05
N GLU A 76 10.24 -25.24 -1.05
CA GLU A 76 9.65 -25.19 -2.39
C GLU A 76 8.95 -26.51 -2.78
N ARG A 77 9.58 -27.66 -2.49
CA ARG A 77 8.96 -28.98 -2.73
C ARG A 77 7.70 -29.18 -1.90
N ASN A 78 7.73 -28.78 -0.62
CA ASN A 78 6.60 -28.86 0.28
C ASN A 78 5.42 -27.98 -0.21
N LEU A 79 5.70 -26.74 -0.64
CA LEU A 79 4.70 -25.83 -1.21
C LEU A 79 4.12 -26.39 -2.51
N GLY A 80 4.96 -26.94 -3.40
CA GLY A 80 4.51 -27.56 -4.64
C GLY A 80 3.57 -28.74 -4.45
N GLY A 81 3.75 -29.52 -3.38
CA GLY A 81 2.93 -30.69 -3.06
C GLY A 81 1.58 -30.39 -2.38
N MET A 82 1.30 -29.13 -1.98
CA MET A 82 0.04 -28.81 -1.32
C MET A 82 -1.14 -28.93 -2.27
N GLN A 83 -2.25 -29.48 -1.77
CA GLN A 83 -3.51 -29.63 -2.49
C GLN A 83 -4.67 -29.11 -1.63
N PRO A 84 -5.69 -28.49 -2.23
CA PRO A 84 -6.89 -28.12 -1.49
C PRO A 84 -7.59 -29.40 -1.05
N THR A 85 -7.99 -29.43 0.22
CA THR A 85 -8.70 -30.57 0.81
C THR A 85 -9.89 -30.03 1.62
N SER A 86 -10.74 -30.95 2.09
CA SER A 86 -12.07 -30.74 2.67
C SER A 86 -12.34 -29.41 3.43
N ALA A 87 -12.43 -29.42 4.77
CA ALA A 87 -13.00 -28.34 5.55
C ALA A 87 -11.98 -27.24 5.90
N THR A 88 -12.38 -26.24 6.69
CA THR A 88 -11.54 -25.13 7.15
C THR A 88 -11.49 -25.08 8.68
N ASN A 89 -10.48 -25.72 9.27
CA ASN A 89 -10.20 -25.74 10.70
C ASN A 89 -9.17 -24.66 11.08
N LEU A 90 -9.61 -23.41 11.06
CA LEU A 90 -8.79 -22.25 11.37
C LEU A 90 -8.20 -22.32 12.79
N TRP A 91 -8.96 -22.82 13.76
CA TRP A 91 -8.51 -22.92 15.15
C TRP A 91 -7.33 -23.89 15.31
N GLY A 92 -7.45 -25.08 14.71
CA GLY A 92 -6.38 -26.06 14.69
C GLY A 92 -5.12 -25.50 14.03
N GLY A 93 -5.28 -24.78 12.91
CA GLY A 93 -4.16 -24.11 12.22
C GLY A 93 -3.43 -23.10 13.12
N ILE A 94 -4.17 -22.24 13.82
CA ILE A 94 -3.60 -21.25 14.76
C ILE A 94 -2.86 -21.96 15.90
N VAL A 95 -3.49 -22.94 16.55
CA VAL A 95 -2.91 -23.63 17.71
C VAL A 95 -1.64 -24.40 17.31
N GLU A 96 -1.66 -25.16 16.22
CA GLU A 96 -0.48 -25.88 15.74
C GLU A 96 0.63 -24.91 15.29
N GLY A 97 0.27 -23.77 14.69
CA GLY A 97 1.20 -22.71 14.34
C GLY A 97 1.91 -22.12 15.56
N LEU A 98 1.15 -21.76 16.61
CA LEU A 98 1.70 -21.21 17.86
C LEU A 98 2.61 -22.21 18.57
N LYS A 99 2.26 -23.51 18.57
CA LYS A 99 3.08 -24.58 19.17
C LYS A 99 4.48 -24.69 18.56
N LEU A 100 4.68 -24.25 17.31
CA LEU A 100 6.02 -24.26 16.70
C LEU A 100 7.00 -23.32 17.42
N PHE A 101 6.52 -22.19 17.95
CA PHE A 101 7.35 -21.21 18.64
C PHE A 101 7.69 -21.62 20.07
N GLY A 102 6.87 -22.46 20.71
CA GLY A 102 7.05 -22.88 22.11
C GLY A 102 8.28 -23.75 22.39
N LYS A 103 9.02 -24.19 21.36
CA LYS A 103 10.26 -24.96 21.54
C LYS A 103 11.48 -24.09 21.86
N ASP A 104 11.44 -22.80 21.51
CA ASP A 104 12.48 -21.86 21.88
C ASP A 104 11.94 -21.04 23.06
N ASN A 105 12.51 -21.23 24.25
CA ASN A 105 12.12 -20.54 25.49
C ASN A 105 12.44 -19.01 25.44
N GLY A 106 11.90 -18.28 24.46
CA GLY A 106 11.87 -16.82 24.39
C GLY A 106 13.22 -16.09 24.46
N GLY A 107 14.31 -16.73 24.01
CA GLY A 107 15.67 -16.20 24.12
C GLY A 107 16.43 -16.06 22.81
N SER A 108 15.79 -16.25 21.66
CA SER A 108 16.52 -16.34 20.39
C SER A 108 16.82 -14.99 19.72
N GLY A 109 16.31 -13.87 20.26
CA GLY A 109 16.45 -12.54 19.65
C GLY A 109 15.79 -12.39 18.28
N ARG A 110 14.87 -13.30 17.92
CA ARG A 110 14.14 -13.29 16.63
C ARG A 110 12.72 -12.83 16.84
N VAL A 111 12.18 -12.07 15.90
CA VAL A 111 10.77 -11.63 15.92
C VAL A 111 9.85 -12.80 15.56
N PRO A 112 9.02 -13.31 16.49
CA PRO A 112 8.12 -14.41 16.21
C PRO A 112 6.80 -13.89 15.64
N ALA A 113 6.41 -14.35 14.45
CA ALA A 113 5.15 -14.00 13.80
C ALA A 113 4.47 -15.20 13.14
N LEU A 114 3.20 -15.39 13.45
CA LEU A 114 2.31 -16.36 12.81
C LEU A 114 1.50 -15.65 11.73
N MET A 115 1.73 -16.01 10.47
CA MET A 115 0.96 -15.50 9.33
C MET A 115 -0.09 -16.53 8.93
N VAL A 116 -1.37 -16.21 9.12
CA VAL A 116 -2.52 -17.06 8.82
C VAL A 116 -3.11 -16.66 7.47
N LEU A 117 -2.97 -17.54 6.47
CA LEU A 117 -3.46 -17.32 5.12
C LEU A 117 -4.74 -18.14 4.92
N THR A 118 -5.87 -17.49 4.65
CA THR A 118 -7.18 -18.18 4.59
C THR A 118 -8.17 -17.48 3.68
N ASP A 119 -9.10 -18.26 3.14
CA ASP A 119 -10.34 -17.80 2.51
C ASP A 119 -11.44 -17.45 3.55
N GLY A 120 -11.09 -17.36 4.84
CA GLY A 120 -11.87 -16.69 5.88
C GLY A 120 -13.19 -17.36 6.27
N MET A 121 -13.42 -18.62 5.88
CA MET A 121 -14.69 -19.34 6.15
C MET A 121 -14.48 -20.59 7.02
N PRO A 122 -14.09 -20.43 8.31
CA PRO A 122 -13.98 -21.57 9.21
C PRO A 122 -15.33 -22.25 9.41
N ASN A 123 -15.35 -23.56 9.17
CA ASN A 123 -16.56 -24.38 9.21
C ASN A 123 -16.35 -25.71 9.96
N HIS A 124 -15.18 -25.93 10.55
CA HIS A 124 -14.85 -27.17 11.26
C HIS A 124 -14.05 -26.92 12.54
N MET A 125 -14.42 -27.62 13.62
CA MET A 125 -13.84 -27.50 14.98
C MET A 125 -13.68 -26.06 15.49
N CYS A 126 -14.64 -25.19 15.14
CA CYS A 126 -14.72 -23.84 15.68
C CYS A 126 -14.87 -23.89 17.22
N PRO A 127 -14.13 -23.07 17.98
CA PRO A 127 -14.26 -23.00 19.43
C PRO A 127 -15.69 -22.68 19.88
N ALA A 128 -16.25 -23.46 20.79
CA ALA A 128 -17.61 -23.25 21.29
C ALA A 128 -17.78 -21.88 21.98
N GLN A 129 -16.77 -21.43 22.74
CA GLN A 129 -16.76 -20.11 23.38
C GLN A 129 -16.38 -18.94 22.45
N GLY A 130 -16.11 -19.20 21.16
CA GLY A 130 -15.57 -18.21 20.22
C GLY A 130 -14.04 -18.13 20.22
N TYR A 131 -13.48 -17.61 19.13
CA TYR A 131 -12.01 -17.52 18.93
C TYR A 131 -11.38 -16.52 19.89
N VAL A 132 -12.00 -15.36 20.09
CA VAL A 132 -11.49 -14.27 20.92
C VAL A 132 -11.40 -14.70 22.38
N ALA A 133 -12.49 -15.21 22.95
CA ALA A 133 -12.49 -15.67 24.34
C ALA A 133 -11.46 -16.79 24.59
N LYS A 134 -11.28 -17.68 23.61
CA LYS A 134 -10.29 -18.77 23.73
C LYS A 134 -8.85 -18.29 23.60
N LEU A 135 -8.57 -17.29 22.76
CA LEU A 135 -7.25 -16.65 22.68
C LEU A 135 -6.95 -15.82 23.93
N LYS A 136 -7.92 -15.07 24.46
CA LYS A 136 -7.78 -14.34 25.73
C LYS A 136 -7.47 -15.27 26.91
N GLY A 137 -8.02 -16.48 26.90
CA GLY A 137 -7.77 -17.50 27.91
C GLY A 137 -6.45 -18.26 27.75
N MET A 138 -5.70 -18.02 26.66
CA MET A 138 -4.33 -18.55 26.56
C MET A 138 -3.40 -17.69 27.41
N GLU A 139 -2.35 -18.33 27.94
CA GLU A 139 -1.19 -17.59 28.43
C GLU A 139 -0.58 -16.73 27.32
N ARG A 140 0.39 -15.90 27.68
CA ARG A 140 1.12 -15.02 26.76
C ARG A 140 1.41 -15.70 25.42
N LEU A 141 0.89 -15.12 24.34
CA LEU A 141 1.07 -15.66 23.00
C LEU A 141 2.56 -15.64 22.61
N PRO A 142 3.12 -16.75 22.09
CA PRO A 142 4.53 -16.83 21.76
C PRO A 142 4.91 -16.09 20.48
N ALA A 143 3.93 -15.64 19.69
CA ALA A 143 4.12 -14.94 18.42
C ALA A 143 2.94 -14.00 18.15
N SER A 144 3.17 -12.91 17.43
CA SER A 144 2.07 -12.07 16.93
C SER A 144 1.27 -12.83 15.87
N ILE A 145 -0.04 -12.65 15.82
CA ILE A 145 -0.92 -13.33 14.85
C ILE A 145 -1.36 -12.33 13.77
N HIS A 146 -0.90 -12.54 12.54
CA HIS A 146 -1.32 -11.77 11.38
C HIS A 146 -2.27 -12.60 10.53
N THR A 147 -3.39 -12.02 10.09
CA THR A 147 -4.40 -12.74 9.30
C THR A 147 -4.54 -12.12 7.91
N PHE A 148 -4.46 -12.94 6.87
CA PHE A 148 -4.59 -12.57 5.47
C PHE A 148 -5.81 -13.24 4.88
N GLY A 149 -6.84 -12.45 4.59
CA GLY A 149 -8.09 -12.92 4.00
C GLY A 149 -8.08 -12.80 2.48
N PHE A 150 -8.23 -13.92 1.77
CA PHE A 150 -8.25 -13.97 0.31
C PHE A 150 -9.67 -14.02 -0.25
N GLY A 151 -10.01 -13.11 -1.17
CA GLY A 151 -11.27 -13.07 -1.91
C GLY A 151 -12.47 -12.51 -1.15
N TYR A 152 -13.64 -12.57 -1.75
CA TYR A 152 -14.82 -11.77 -1.33
C TYR A 152 -15.78 -12.50 -0.38
N SER A 153 -15.45 -13.72 0.03
CA SER A 153 -16.29 -14.52 0.93
C SER A 153 -15.55 -14.77 2.24
N LEU A 154 -15.37 -13.70 3.02
CA LEU A 154 -14.57 -13.73 4.25
C LEU A 154 -15.42 -13.40 5.48
N ARG A 155 -15.17 -14.07 6.60
CA ARG A 155 -15.50 -13.53 7.93
C ARG A 155 -14.42 -12.52 8.36
N SER A 156 -14.33 -11.39 7.68
CA SER A 156 -13.31 -10.34 7.95
C SER A 156 -13.31 -9.87 9.40
N GLY A 157 -14.49 -9.79 10.02
CA GLY A 157 -14.63 -9.47 11.45
C GLY A 157 -13.90 -10.47 12.37
N LEU A 158 -14.03 -11.78 12.10
CA LEU A 158 -13.28 -12.81 12.82
C LEU A 158 -11.77 -12.66 12.64
N LEU A 159 -11.32 -12.48 11.39
CA LEU A 159 -9.89 -12.36 11.09
C LEU A 159 -9.29 -11.12 11.77
N LYS A 160 -9.99 -9.96 11.70
CA LYS A 160 -9.63 -8.75 12.44
C LYS A 160 -9.53 -9.02 13.93
N SER A 161 -10.54 -9.64 14.54
CA SER A 161 -10.53 -9.90 15.97
C SER A 161 -9.41 -10.84 16.42
N VAL A 162 -9.09 -11.86 15.62
CA VAL A 162 -7.96 -12.79 15.89
C VAL A 162 -6.62 -12.06 15.77
N ALA A 163 -6.46 -11.19 14.77
CA ALA A 163 -5.24 -10.42 14.60
C ALA A 163 -5.04 -9.39 15.72
N GLU A 164 -6.09 -8.67 16.10
CA GLU A 164 -6.05 -7.67 17.18
C GLU A 164 -5.69 -8.31 18.52
N ILE A 165 -6.38 -9.37 18.94
CA ILE A 165 -6.03 -10.05 20.19
C ILE A 165 -4.64 -10.72 20.12
N GLY A 166 -4.23 -11.10 18.91
CA GLY A 166 -2.92 -11.67 18.63
C GLY A 166 -1.79 -10.65 18.53
N GLY A 167 -2.04 -9.35 18.73
CA GLY A 167 -1.03 -8.30 18.59
C GLY A 167 -0.46 -8.16 17.17
N GLY A 168 -1.22 -8.56 16.15
CA GLY A 168 -0.84 -8.48 14.75
C GLY A 168 -1.83 -7.67 13.90
N GLY A 169 -1.75 -7.87 12.59
CA GLY A 169 -2.56 -7.13 11.61
C GLY A 169 -3.49 -8.00 10.78
N TYR A 170 -4.66 -7.47 10.46
CA TYR A 170 -5.53 -8.03 9.42
C TYR A 170 -5.29 -7.31 8.09
N SER A 171 -5.14 -8.10 7.04
CA SER A 171 -5.00 -7.62 5.67
C SER A 171 -6.00 -8.32 4.75
N PHE A 172 -6.68 -7.54 3.91
CA PHE A 172 -7.60 -8.02 2.90
C PHE A 172 -6.92 -8.08 1.53
N ILE A 173 -7.00 -9.23 0.86
CA ILE A 173 -6.45 -9.46 -0.47
C ILE A 173 -7.61 -9.81 -1.40
N PRO A 174 -8.15 -8.82 -2.15
CA PRO A 174 -9.29 -9.04 -3.03
C PRO A 174 -8.96 -9.96 -4.19
N ASP A 175 -7.75 -9.84 -4.76
CA ASP A 175 -7.32 -10.53 -5.98
C ASP A 175 -5.79 -10.66 -6.05
N ALA A 176 -5.30 -11.34 -7.09
CA ALA A 176 -3.89 -11.63 -7.29
C ALA A 176 -3.00 -10.36 -7.42
N GLY A 177 -3.55 -9.24 -7.92
CA GLY A 177 -2.83 -7.97 -8.06
C GLY A 177 -2.47 -7.32 -6.72
N MET A 178 -3.15 -7.68 -5.64
CA MET A 178 -2.88 -7.14 -4.30
C MET A 178 -1.90 -8.00 -3.48
N ILE A 179 -1.46 -9.16 -3.99
CA ILE A 179 -0.59 -10.06 -3.24
C ILE A 179 0.77 -9.44 -2.98
N GLY A 180 1.44 -8.94 -4.04
CA GLY A 180 2.77 -8.36 -3.93
C GLY A 180 2.76 -7.20 -2.95
N THR A 181 1.84 -6.26 -3.17
CA THR A 181 1.71 -5.06 -2.36
C THR A 181 1.48 -5.38 -0.88
N VAL A 182 0.55 -6.28 -0.54
CA VAL A 182 0.21 -6.58 0.85
C VAL A 182 1.30 -7.38 1.56
N PHE A 183 1.87 -8.41 0.91
CA PHE A 183 2.88 -9.27 1.54
C PHE A 183 4.24 -8.59 1.67
N VAL A 184 4.67 -7.84 0.65
CA VAL A 184 5.91 -7.05 0.71
C VAL A 184 5.89 -6.14 1.92
N HIS A 185 4.83 -5.33 2.09
CA HIS A 185 4.74 -4.43 3.24
C HIS A 185 4.60 -5.17 4.56
N SER A 186 3.81 -6.24 4.61
CA SER A 186 3.63 -7.00 5.85
C SER A 186 4.95 -7.58 6.36
N VAL A 187 5.76 -8.14 5.46
CA VAL A 187 7.08 -8.66 5.81
C VAL A 187 8.07 -7.52 6.08
N ALA A 188 8.01 -6.41 5.35
CA ALA A 188 8.85 -5.24 5.61
C ALA A 188 8.63 -4.66 7.01
N ASN A 189 7.36 -4.53 7.44
CA ASN A 189 7.00 -4.09 8.80
C ASN A 189 7.51 -5.07 9.87
N LEU A 190 7.47 -6.38 9.58
CA LEU A 190 7.98 -7.39 10.49
C LEU A 190 9.50 -7.30 10.64
N LEU A 191 10.22 -7.18 9.51
CA LEU A 191 11.68 -7.06 9.49
C LEU A 191 12.19 -5.74 10.06
N SER A 192 11.35 -4.68 10.07
CA SER A 192 11.66 -3.40 10.69
C SER A 192 11.18 -3.29 12.14
N THR A 193 10.66 -4.38 12.75
CA THR A 193 10.21 -4.34 14.14
C THR A 193 11.39 -4.12 15.09
N PHE A 194 11.29 -3.11 15.94
CA PHE A 194 12.27 -2.76 16.98
C PHE A 194 11.96 -3.50 18.29
N ALA A 195 10.70 -3.48 18.72
CA ALA A 195 10.26 -4.08 19.97
C ALA A 195 8.89 -4.74 19.83
N ASN A 196 8.65 -5.77 20.65
CA ASN A 196 7.38 -6.48 20.76
C ASN A 196 6.83 -6.45 22.19
N ASN A 197 5.58 -6.90 22.35
CA ASN A 197 4.86 -6.88 23.62
C ASN A 197 4.86 -5.49 24.26
N VAL A 198 4.65 -4.48 23.43
CA VAL A 198 4.75 -3.09 23.85
C VAL A 198 3.44 -2.67 24.53
N VAL A 199 3.54 -2.26 25.78
CA VAL A 199 2.41 -1.84 26.63
C VAL A 199 2.73 -0.46 27.20
N LEU A 200 1.86 0.51 26.92
CA LEU A 200 1.93 1.83 27.52
C LEU A 200 0.89 1.94 28.63
N ARG A 201 1.33 2.20 29.86
CA ARG A 201 0.47 2.49 31.00
C ARG A 201 0.55 3.97 31.33
N LEU A 202 -0.61 4.61 31.43
CA LEU A 202 -0.74 6.00 31.84
C LEU A 202 -1.41 6.02 33.20
N THR A 203 -0.70 6.53 34.21
CA THR A 203 -1.25 6.76 35.55
C THR A 203 -1.58 8.24 35.70
N TYR A 204 -2.80 8.55 36.11
CA TYR A 204 -3.35 9.91 36.12
C TYR A 204 -4.43 10.08 37.20
N PRO A 205 -4.71 11.31 37.67
CA PRO A 205 -5.79 11.57 38.61
C PRO A 205 -7.18 11.28 38.03
N LYS A 206 -8.09 10.69 38.82
CA LYS A 206 -9.43 10.27 38.38
C LYS A 206 -10.23 11.39 37.73
N TYR A 207 -10.10 12.62 38.23
CA TYR A 207 -10.80 13.78 37.67
C TYR A 207 -10.44 14.08 36.20
N LEU A 208 -9.27 13.65 35.71
CA LEU A 208 -8.84 13.87 34.33
C LEU A 208 -9.62 12.97 33.35
N GLY A 209 -10.00 11.77 33.77
CA GLY A 209 -10.84 10.87 32.98
C GLY A 209 -10.29 10.56 31.57
N LEU A 210 -9.00 10.22 31.46
CA LEU A 210 -8.38 9.93 30.16
C LEU A 210 -9.04 8.74 29.46
N LYS A 211 -9.32 8.92 28.16
CA LYS A 211 -10.03 7.95 27.31
C LYS A 211 -9.38 7.81 25.94
N GLU A 212 -9.35 6.58 25.46
CA GLU A 212 -9.00 6.28 24.07
C GLU A 212 -10.06 6.78 23.10
N THR A 213 -9.60 7.38 21.99
CA THR A 213 -10.47 8.01 21.00
C THR A 213 -10.71 7.17 19.74
N THR A 214 -10.03 6.03 19.59
CA THR A 214 -10.05 5.15 18.40
C THR A 214 -11.25 4.19 18.31
N GLY A 215 -12.21 4.30 19.24
CA GLY A 215 -13.44 3.49 19.24
C GLY A 215 -13.33 2.19 20.04
N GLN A 216 -14.02 1.13 19.58
CA GLN A 216 -13.95 -0.21 20.17
C GLN A 216 -12.92 -1.07 19.45
N SER A 217 -12.12 -1.82 20.21
CA SER A 217 -11.24 -2.88 19.74
C SER A 217 -11.32 -4.08 20.69
N VAL A 218 -10.85 -5.24 20.23
CA VAL A 218 -10.89 -6.48 21.04
C VAL A 218 -9.98 -6.43 22.28
N ASP A 219 -8.88 -5.70 22.17
CA ASP A 219 -7.79 -5.58 23.14
C ASP A 219 -7.87 -4.30 23.99
N LYS A 220 -8.92 -3.50 23.82
CA LYS A 220 -9.20 -2.32 24.64
C LYS A 220 -9.36 -2.70 26.12
N VAL A 221 -8.71 -1.93 26.98
CA VAL A 221 -8.77 -2.10 28.45
C VAL A 221 -9.38 -0.85 29.05
N GLU A 222 -10.46 -1.02 29.82
CA GLU A 222 -11.06 0.10 30.55
C GLU A 222 -10.12 0.57 31.66
N PRO A 223 -10.06 1.89 31.95
CA PRO A 223 -9.25 2.41 33.04
C PRO A 223 -9.59 1.76 34.38
N VAL A 224 -8.57 1.42 35.16
CA VAL A 224 -8.71 0.81 36.49
C VAL A 224 -8.27 1.77 37.59
N GLY A 225 -8.98 1.78 38.72
CA GLY A 225 -8.56 2.53 39.91
C GLY A 225 -7.34 1.90 40.57
N LEU A 226 -6.36 2.72 40.89
CA LEU A 226 -5.27 2.40 41.80
C LEU A 226 -5.64 2.93 43.19
N GLY A 227 -5.26 2.23 44.26
CA GLY A 227 -5.57 2.64 45.64
C GLY A 227 -5.02 4.04 46.00
N LYS A 228 -5.28 4.49 47.24
CA LYS A 228 -4.78 5.77 47.75
C LYS A 228 -3.25 5.73 47.92
N GLU A 229 -2.52 6.37 47.03
CA GLU A 229 -1.15 6.83 47.25
C GLU A 229 -1.10 8.34 46.99
N ASP A 230 -0.45 9.07 47.90
CA ASP A 230 -0.50 10.55 47.95
C ASP A 230 0.25 11.23 46.79
N GLU A 231 1.09 10.51 46.03
CA GLU A 231 1.88 11.04 44.91
C GLU A 231 2.09 10.00 43.78
N ILE A 232 2.04 10.47 42.53
CA ILE A 232 2.42 9.67 41.35
C ILE A 232 3.94 9.51 41.31
N THR A 233 4.45 8.45 41.94
CA THR A 233 5.89 8.10 41.95
C THR A 233 6.15 6.75 41.27
N GLU A 234 7.38 6.52 40.83
CA GLU A 234 7.78 5.25 40.21
C GLU A 234 7.58 4.05 41.14
N GLN A 235 7.84 4.23 42.45
CA GLN A 235 7.69 3.19 43.48
C GLN A 235 6.24 2.87 43.85
N ALA A 236 5.35 3.85 43.70
CA ALA A 236 3.90 3.73 43.87
C ALA A 236 3.30 2.83 42.77
N VAL A 237 3.65 3.12 41.51
CA VAL A 237 3.12 2.39 40.34
C VAL A 237 3.62 0.95 40.24
N GLU A 238 4.83 0.64 40.71
CA GLU A 238 5.34 -0.74 40.79
C GLU A 238 4.62 -1.63 41.81
N LYS A 239 4.02 -1.03 42.86
CA LYS A 239 3.36 -1.74 43.97
C LYS A 239 1.84 -1.71 43.90
N ALA A 240 1.27 -0.88 43.04
CA ALA A 240 -0.17 -0.68 42.95
C ALA A 240 -0.88 -1.94 42.43
N GLU A 241 -1.60 -2.62 43.32
CA GLU A 241 -2.56 -3.66 42.94
C GLU A 241 -3.90 -3.01 42.52
N PRO A 242 -4.65 -3.60 41.57
CA PRO A 242 -5.96 -3.10 41.18
C PRO A 242 -6.86 -2.94 42.41
N ALA A 243 -7.48 -1.77 42.57
CA ALA A 243 -8.38 -1.53 43.70
C ALA A 243 -9.53 -2.57 43.68
N GLN A 244 -9.82 -3.18 44.84
CA GLN A 244 -10.99 -4.05 44.96
C GLN A 244 -12.27 -3.21 44.84
N PRO A 245 -13.30 -3.66 44.08
CA PRO A 245 -14.51 -2.88 43.78
C PRO A 245 -15.25 -2.37 45.03
N GLU A 246 -15.06 -3.02 46.17
CA GLU A 246 -15.79 -2.76 47.42
C GLU A 246 -15.14 -1.66 48.29
N LYS A 247 -14.00 -1.08 47.87
CA LYS A 247 -13.26 -0.02 48.60
C LYS A 247 -13.05 1.28 47.78
N GLU A 248 -13.82 1.50 46.71
CA GLU A 248 -13.78 2.77 46.00
C GLU A 248 -14.46 3.87 46.84
N VAL A 249 -13.65 4.64 47.57
CA VAL A 249 -14.06 5.97 48.03
C VAL A 249 -14.10 6.85 46.77
N ASP A 250 -15.20 7.56 46.53
CA ASP A 250 -15.36 8.45 45.37
C ASP A 250 -14.56 9.74 45.55
N ASP A 251 -13.24 9.57 45.63
CA ASP A 251 -12.24 10.61 45.82
C ASP A 251 -11.73 11.08 44.45
N PRO A 252 -11.94 12.33 44.04
CA PRO A 252 -11.54 12.83 42.72
C PRO A 252 -10.02 12.78 42.48
N ASP A 253 -9.21 12.78 43.54
CA ASP A 253 -7.75 12.72 43.48
C ASP A 253 -7.19 11.29 43.50
N SER A 254 -8.07 10.28 43.61
CA SER A 254 -7.65 8.88 43.45
C SER A 254 -7.01 8.66 42.08
N LEU A 255 -6.05 7.74 42.00
CA LEU A 255 -5.32 7.47 40.77
C LEU A 255 -6.06 6.45 39.90
N MET A 256 -6.03 6.68 38.59
CA MET A 256 -6.51 5.77 37.56
C MET A 256 -5.34 5.35 36.67
N GLN A 257 -5.43 4.14 36.12
CA GLN A 257 -4.47 3.64 35.16
C GLN A 257 -5.17 3.25 33.85
N LEU A 258 -4.75 3.85 32.74
CA LEU A 258 -5.14 3.47 31.38
C LEU A 258 -4.01 2.64 30.77
N THR A 259 -4.34 1.43 30.29
CA THR A 259 -3.37 0.51 29.67
C THR A 259 -3.65 0.40 28.17
N LEU A 260 -2.65 0.72 27.36
CA LEU A 260 -2.70 0.70 25.90
C LEU A 260 -1.76 -0.38 25.36
N ASN A 261 -2.34 -1.36 24.67
CA ASN A 261 -1.59 -2.43 24.01
C ASN A 261 -1.11 -1.98 22.63
N LEU A 262 0.16 -1.59 22.52
CA LEU A 262 0.73 -1.07 21.26
C LEU A 262 1.26 -2.19 20.36
N SER A 263 1.30 -3.42 20.87
CA SER A 263 1.78 -4.63 20.20
C SER A 263 3.26 -4.57 19.82
N THR A 264 3.59 -3.81 18.77
CA THR A 264 4.94 -3.69 18.20
C THR A 264 5.31 -2.24 17.90
N LEU A 265 6.60 -1.93 18.00
CA LEU A 265 7.17 -0.67 17.53
C LEU A 265 8.11 -0.94 16.36
N GLN A 266 8.08 -0.06 15.36
CA GLN A 266 8.93 -0.14 14.17
C GLN A 266 10.14 0.78 14.33
N TYR A 267 11.29 0.34 13.84
CA TYR A 267 12.51 1.12 13.84
C TYR A 267 12.36 2.36 12.95
N GLY A 268 12.73 3.53 13.47
CA GLY A 268 12.70 4.79 12.73
C GLY A 268 11.29 5.31 12.45
N GLN A 269 10.29 4.88 13.23
CA GLN A 269 8.93 5.37 13.10
C GLN A 269 8.30 5.63 14.48
N SER A 270 7.61 6.77 14.62
CA SER A 270 6.87 7.08 15.84
C SER A 270 5.57 6.28 15.94
N ARG A 271 5.11 6.14 17.19
CA ARG A 271 3.79 5.65 17.57
C ARG A 271 3.08 6.78 18.29
N ASP A 272 2.14 7.41 17.60
CA ASP A 272 1.45 8.60 18.11
C ASP A 272 0.08 8.18 18.63
N ILE A 273 -0.27 8.64 19.83
CA ILE A 273 -1.51 8.25 20.52
C ILE A 273 -2.28 9.52 20.83
N PHE A 274 -3.54 9.57 20.41
CA PHE A 274 -4.42 10.69 20.68
C PHE A 274 -5.47 10.27 21.71
N LEU A 275 -5.51 10.97 22.85
CA LEU A 275 -6.42 10.70 23.96
C LEU A 275 -7.32 11.91 24.19
N SER A 276 -8.49 11.67 24.76
CA SER A 276 -9.39 12.71 25.26
C SER A 276 -9.45 12.66 26.78
N TYR A 277 -9.67 13.80 27.42
CA TYR A 277 -10.01 13.89 28.84
C TYR A 277 -11.50 14.19 29.03
N ASP A 278 -11.96 14.08 30.27
CA ASP A 278 -13.37 14.28 30.61
C ASP A 278 -13.80 15.74 30.63
N ARG A 279 -15.09 15.98 30.38
CA ARG A 279 -15.69 17.33 30.39
C ARG A 279 -15.47 18.08 31.70
N LYS A 280 -15.45 17.37 32.84
CA LYS A 280 -15.16 17.98 34.14
C LYS A 280 -13.75 18.59 34.19
N ALA A 281 -12.78 17.91 33.58
CA ALA A 281 -11.43 18.45 33.44
C ALA A 281 -11.44 19.68 32.53
N GLN A 282 -12.20 19.65 31.42
CA GLN A 282 -12.38 20.84 30.56
C GLN A 282 -12.98 22.03 31.33
N GLU A 283 -14.05 21.82 32.10
CA GLU A 283 -14.71 22.88 32.88
C GLU A 283 -13.74 23.50 33.90
N ALA A 284 -12.92 22.69 34.56
CA ALA A 284 -11.91 23.17 35.50
C ALA A 284 -10.74 23.93 34.83
N ILE A 285 -10.37 23.58 33.59
CA ILE A 285 -9.43 24.36 32.78
C ILE A 285 -10.03 25.73 32.46
N ASP A 286 -11.29 25.75 32.02
CA ASP A 286 -12.00 26.96 31.61
C ASP A 286 -12.20 27.93 32.81
N ASP A 287 -12.37 27.40 34.02
CA ASP A 287 -12.52 28.15 35.28
C ASP A 287 -11.17 28.63 35.88
N GLY A 288 -10.04 28.40 35.19
CA GLY A 288 -8.73 28.96 35.57
C GLY A 288 -7.86 28.07 36.46
N PHE A 289 -8.08 26.75 36.43
CA PHE A 289 -7.28 25.72 37.13
C PHE A 289 -7.37 25.77 38.67
N ASP A 290 -8.56 25.62 39.24
CA ASP A 290 -8.76 25.45 40.69
C ASP A 290 -8.58 23.99 41.13
N PHE A 291 -7.42 23.40 40.86
CA PHE A 291 -7.03 22.10 41.41
C PHE A 291 -6.01 22.32 42.53
N GLU A 292 -6.20 21.65 43.68
CA GLU A 292 -5.22 21.69 44.78
C GLU A 292 -3.83 21.18 44.35
N SER A 293 -3.78 20.33 43.30
CA SER A 293 -2.54 19.82 42.67
C SER A 293 -2.64 19.83 41.14
N PRO A 294 -1.58 20.24 40.40
CA PRO A 294 -1.58 20.24 38.95
C PRO A 294 -1.74 18.82 38.37
N PRO A 295 -2.41 18.67 37.21
CA PRO A 295 -2.70 17.37 36.63
C PRO A 295 -1.43 16.77 36.03
N SER A 296 -0.84 15.84 36.77
CA SER A 296 0.33 15.08 36.35
C SER A 296 -0.08 13.75 35.72
N VAL A 297 0.69 13.33 34.71
CA VAL A 297 0.53 12.02 34.06
C VAL A 297 1.87 11.33 34.04
N LEU A 298 1.91 10.11 34.58
CA LEU A 298 3.07 9.23 34.49
C LEU A 298 2.83 8.19 33.39
N ALA A 299 3.71 8.19 32.40
CA ALA A 299 3.74 7.23 31.33
C ALA A 299 4.82 6.18 31.59
N THR A 300 4.43 4.91 31.62
CA THR A 300 5.31 3.75 31.72
C THR A 300 5.18 2.91 30.45
N LEU A 301 6.26 2.82 29.69
CA LEU A 301 6.34 2.01 28.47
C LEU A 301 7.14 0.74 28.75
N ASP A 302 6.45 -0.39 28.79
CA ASP A 302 7.08 -1.70 28.82
C ASP A 302 7.22 -2.24 27.40
N TYR A 303 8.38 -2.84 27.11
CA TYR A 303 8.63 -3.47 25.82
C TYR A 303 9.71 -4.55 25.91
N GLN A 304 9.78 -5.40 24.90
CA GLN A 304 10.80 -6.44 24.80
C GLN A 304 11.56 -6.35 23.48
N HIS A 305 12.85 -6.69 23.51
CA HIS A 305 13.69 -6.87 22.32
C HIS A 305 13.69 -8.33 21.88
N PHE A 306 12.51 -8.93 21.75
CA PHE A 306 12.37 -10.35 21.35
C PHE A 306 13.08 -11.33 22.28
N THR A 307 13.21 -10.93 23.55
CA THR A 307 13.69 -11.74 24.65
C THR A 307 12.61 -11.80 25.73
N ASN A 308 12.76 -12.69 26.71
CA ASN A 308 11.90 -12.71 27.89
C ASN A 308 12.16 -11.55 28.86
N ILE A 309 13.08 -10.64 28.54
CA ILE A 309 13.42 -9.49 29.38
C ILE A 309 12.55 -8.32 28.97
N THR A 310 11.70 -7.88 29.89
CA THR A 310 10.95 -6.63 29.76
C THR A 310 11.84 -5.46 30.13
N ASN A 311 11.92 -4.48 29.25
CA ASN A 311 12.54 -3.19 29.48
C ASN A 311 11.41 -2.19 29.76
N THR A 312 11.66 -1.27 30.68
CA THR A 312 10.68 -0.27 31.10
C THR A 312 11.30 1.11 30.95
N ILE A 313 10.58 2.01 30.30
CA ILE A 313 10.88 3.44 30.24
C ILE A 313 9.78 4.18 30.96
N ILE A 314 10.15 5.14 31.79
CA ILE A 314 9.22 5.98 32.54
C ILE A 314 9.43 7.43 32.14
N SER A 315 8.33 8.15 31.96
CA SER A 315 8.32 9.59 31.72
C SER A 315 7.17 10.21 32.49
N LYS A 316 7.39 11.37 33.10
CA LYS A 316 6.37 12.10 33.87
C LYS A 316 6.15 13.48 33.26
N CYS A 317 4.90 13.84 33.07
CA CYS A 317 4.47 15.21 32.81
C CYS A 317 3.86 15.76 34.10
N GLU A 318 4.47 16.78 34.70
CA GLU A 318 4.00 17.36 35.97
C GLU A 318 2.75 18.24 35.83
N ASP A 319 2.56 18.85 34.65
CA ASP A 319 1.39 19.65 34.32
C ASP A 319 1.11 19.51 32.83
N ILE A 320 0.08 18.74 32.50
CA ILE A 320 -0.29 18.45 31.10
C ILE A 320 -0.91 19.64 30.37
N PHE A 321 -1.37 20.66 31.09
CA PHE A 321 -2.04 21.82 30.49
C PHE A 321 -1.11 23.01 30.32
N ARG A 322 0.07 22.98 30.94
CA ARG A 322 1.12 23.97 30.70
C ARG A 322 2.10 23.46 29.65
N PRO A 323 2.25 24.19 28.53
CA PRO A 323 3.20 23.79 27.51
C PRO A 323 4.61 23.76 28.08
N ASN A 324 5.27 22.61 27.98
CA ASN A 324 6.68 22.49 28.36
C ASN A 324 7.54 23.20 27.30
N PRO A 325 8.23 24.31 27.62
CA PRO A 325 9.02 25.07 26.65
C PRO A 325 10.24 24.30 26.12
N LEU A 326 10.63 23.21 26.79
CA LEU A 326 11.72 22.33 26.36
C LEU A 326 11.28 21.27 25.35
N VAL A 327 9.97 21.14 25.12
CA VAL A 327 9.39 20.13 24.23
C VAL A 327 8.92 20.81 22.94
N LYS A 328 9.30 20.25 21.79
CA LYS A 328 8.86 20.75 20.47
C LYS A 328 7.35 20.66 20.37
N GLN A 329 6.64 21.77 20.33
CA GLN A 329 5.18 21.73 20.17
C GLN A 329 4.77 21.21 18.78
N LEU A 330 3.66 20.46 18.73
CA LEU A 330 3.06 20.04 17.47
C LEU A 330 2.51 21.25 16.72
N THR A 331 2.68 21.24 15.40
CA THR A 331 2.07 22.27 14.55
C THR A 331 0.55 22.09 14.50
N PRO A 332 -0.23 23.14 14.18
CA PRO A 332 -1.67 23.02 14.00
C PRO A 332 -2.07 21.94 12.99
N ALA A 333 -1.27 21.75 11.92
CA ALA A 333 -1.49 20.69 10.94
C ALA A 333 -1.27 19.29 11.52
N GLN A 334 -0.22 19.10 12.34
CA GLN A 334 0.02 17.82 13.03
C GLN A 334 -1.11 17.49 14.02
N ILE A 335 -1.59 18.48 14.78
CA ILE A 335 -2.74 18.33 15.67
C ILE A 335 -3.98 17.94 14.86
N ALA A 336 -4.27 18.67 13.77
CA ALA A 336 -5.40 18.37 12.89
C ALA A 336 -5.31 16.94 12.31
N TYR A 337 -4.12 16.50 11.90
CA TYR A 337 -3.87 15.14 11.43
C TYR A 337 -4.16 14.09 12.51
N HIS A 338 -3.61 14.23 13.72
CA HIS A 338 -3.79 13.23 14.77
C HIS A 338 -5.24 13.11 15.24
N ILE A 339 -5.94 14.24 15.39
CA ILE A 339 -7.38 14.26 15.68
C ILE A 339 -8.13 13.52 14.57
N SER A 340 -7.88 13.90 13.32
CA SER A 340 -8.59 13.33 12.15
C SER A 340 -8.33 11.84 11.97
N ARG A 341 -7.09 11.39 12.17
CA ARG A 341 -6.73 9.97 12.12
C ARG A 341 -7.46 9.19 13.21
N SER A 342 -7.50 9.71 14.43
CA SER A 342 -8.15 9.00 15.53
C SER A 342 -9.66 8.90 15.34
N THR A 343 -10.29 9.99 14.92
CA THR A 343 -11.73 10.00 14.61
C THR A 343 -12.06 9.14 13.40
N LEU A 344 -11.17 9.03 12.41
CA LEU A 344 -11.29 8.08 11.29
C LEU A 344 -11.30 6.64 11.78
N ILE A 345 -10.35 6.26 12.64
CA ILE A 345 -10.31 4.91 13.21
C ILE A 345 -11.62 4.63 13.98
N SER A 346 -12.09 5.59 14.78
CA SER A 346 -13.36 5.47 15.52
C SER A 346 -14.57 5.30 14.61
N PHE A 347 -14.67 6.13 13.56
CA PHE A 347 -15.73 6.06 12.56
C PHE A 347 -15.75 4.70 11.86
N LEU A 348 -14.61 4.22 11.37
CA LEU A 348 -14.51 2.92 10.70
C LEU A 348 -14.81 1.77 11.66
N SER A 349 -14.30 1.81 12.89
CA SER A 349 -14.57 0.79 13.92
C SER A 349 -16.06 0.72 14.30
N SER A 350 -16.80 1.85 14.23
CA SER A 350 -18.25 1.87 14.49
C SER A 350 -19.07 1.02 13.51
N LEU A 351 -18.52 0.74 12.32
CA LEU A 351 -19.12 -0.12 11.30
C LEU A 351 -18.95 -1.62 11.63
N TYR A 352 -18.13 -1.95 12.62
CA TYR A 352 -17.80 -3.31 13.05
C TYR A 352 -17.97 -3.47 14.56
N PRO A 353 -19.18 -3.33 15.13
CA PRO A 353 -19.38 -3.51 16.56
C PRO A 353 -18.93 -4.90 17.05
N LEU A 354 -18.53 -4.98 18.31
CA LEU A 354 -18.19 -6.25 18.96
C LEU A 354 -19.46 -7.01 19.33
N ARG A 355 -19.48 -8.30 18.99
CA ARG A 355 -20.47 -9.26 19.48
C ARG A 355 -20.19 -9.64 20.94
N ARG A 356 -21.13 -10.37 21.54
CA ARG A 356 -20.98 -10.91 22.92
C ARG A 356 -19.78 -11.84 23.09
N ASP A 357 -19.36 -12.52 22.03
CA ASP A 357 -18.18 -13.38 22.00
C ASP A 357 -16.87 -12.62 21.73
N GLY A 358 -16.93 -11.30 21.63
CA GLY A 358 -15.79 -10.42 21.36
C GLY A 358 -15.37 -10.36 19.89
N GLU A 359 -16.11 -11.00 18.98
CA GLU A 359 -15.84 -10.95 17.54
C GLU A 359 -16.41 -9.66 16.91
N HIS A 360 -15.65 -9.01 16.04
CA HIS A 360 -16.16 -7.91 15.23
C HIS A 360 -17.21 -8.43 14.25
N GLN A 361 -18.34 -7.72 14.14
CA GLN A 361 -19.38 -8.04 13.18
C GLN A 361 -19.62 -6.86 12.23
N PRO A 362 -19.42 -7.03 10.90
CA PRO A 362 -19.76 -5.98 9.95
C PRO A 362 -21.25 -5.65 10.03
N ARG A 363 -21.58 -4.36 10.06
CA ARG A 363 -22.96 -3.90 9.85
C ARG A 363 -23.39 -4.19 8.41
N PHE A 364 -24.70 -4.33 8.20
CA PHE A 364 -25.25 -4.35 6.86
C PHE A 364 -25.16 -2.95 6.24
N PHE A 365 -25.08 -2.90 4.92
CA PHE A 365 -25.16 -1.63 4.20
C PHE A 365 -26.46 -0.90 4.57
N ALA A 366 -26.35 0.39 4.84
CA ALA A 366 -27.48 1.28 5.04
C ALA A 366 -27.28 2.53 4.19
N ARG A 367 -28.35 3.02 3.54
CA ARG A 367 -28.29 4.26 2.76
C ARG A 367 -27.85 5.48 3.58
N SER A 368 -28.07 5.44 4.89
CA SER A 368 -27.61 6.47 5.83
C SER A 368 -26.08 6.57 5.92
N LEU A 369 -25.32 5.52 5.51
CA LEU A 369 -23.85 5.54 5.53
C LEU A 369 -23.28 6.67 4.67
N THR A 370 -23.90 6.98 3.53
CA THR A 370 -23.52 8.12 2.69
C THR A 370 -23.63 9.44 3.46
N THR A 371 -24.76 9.67 4.14
CA THR A 371 -24.98 10.87 4.95
C THR A 371 -24.05 10.90 6.17
N SER A 372 -23.80 9.75 6.79
CA SER A 372 -22.84 9.62 7.90
C SER A 372 -21.42 9.96 7.47
N LEU A 373 -20.97 9.51 6.28
CA LEU A 373 -19.67 9.85 5.72
C LEU A 373 -19.57 11.36 5.43
N GLN A 374 -20.60 11.96 4.83
CA GLN A 374 -20.63 13.40 4.56
C GLN A 374 -20.56 14.23 5.85
N SER A 375 -21.35 13.84 6.86
CA SER A 375 -21.32 14.47 8.18
C SER A 375 -19.94 14.32 8.82
N PHE A 376 -19.35 13.12 8.78
CA PHE A 376 -18.01 12.87 9.29
C PHE A 376 -16.95 13.74 8.62
N LEU A 377 -16.95 13.81 7.29
CA LEU A 377 -16.04 14.66 6.51
C LEU A 377 -16.14 16.14 6.90
N SER A 378 -17.35 16.65 7.13
CA SER A 378 -17.56 18.04 7.53
C SER A 378 -16.99 18.38 8.92
N THR A 379 -16.78 17.37 9.77
CA THR A 379 -16.23 17.54 11.12
C THR A 379 -14.71 17.33 11.18
N LEU A 380 -14.09 16.85 10.10
CA LEU A 380 -12.72 16.37 10.08
C LEU A 380 -11.74 17.56 10.01
N PRO A 381 -10.89 17.80 11.03
CA PRO A 381 -9.97 18.93 11.01
C PRO A 381 -9.03 18.93 9.78
N ALA A 382 -8.51 17.77 9.39
CA ALA A 382 -7.62 17.61 8.24
C ALA A 382 -8.28 17.94 6.89
N ALA A 383 -9.62 18.00 6.83
CA ALA A 383 -10.37 18.40 5.64
C ALA A 383 -10.56 19.94 5.55
N GLN A 384 -10.13 20.70 6.56
CA GLN A 384 -10.22 22.15 6.51
C GLN A 384 -9.26 22.72 5.44
N PRO A 385 -9.67 23.78 4.69
CA PRO A 385 -8.85 24.39 3.65
C PRO A 385 -7.45 24.80 4.13
N ALA A 386 -7.33 25.20 5.39
CA ALA A 386 -6.06 25.63 6.00
C ALA A 386 -4.99 24.53 6.02
N PHE A 387 -5.37 23.26 5.95
CA PHE A 387 -4.46 22.11 6.03
C PHE A 387 -4.37 21.30 4.73
N ALA A 388 -5.01 21.75 3.64
CA ALA A 388 -5.03 21.02 2.37
C ALA A 388 -3.64 20.82 1.73
N SER A 389 -2.69 21.72 2.03
CA SER A 389 -1.30 21.63 1.58
C SER A 389 -0.45 20.70 2.44
N ASP A 390 -0.87 20.32 3.64
CA ASP A 390 -0.13 19.40 4.51
C ASP A 390 -0.22 17.95 3.98
N PRO A 391 0.91 17.24 3.77
CA PRO A 391 0.91 15.90 3.21
C PRO A 391 0.11 14.88 4.01
N HIS A 392 0.24 14.91 5.34
CA HIS A 392 -0.43 13.94 6.21
C HIS A 392 -1.93 14.20 6.24
N CYS A 393 -2.37 15.45 6.40
CA CYS A 393 -3.78 15.81 6.35
C CYS A 393 -4.40 15.43 5.00
N ARG A 394 -3.76 15.81 3.90
CA ARG A 394 -4.24 15.50 2.55
C ARG A 394 -4.36 14.01 2.30
N SER A 395 -3.39 13.21 2.75
CA SER A 395 -3.42 11.75 2.58
C SER A 395 -4.63 11.10 3.25
N LEU A 396 -5.00 11.52 4.47
CA LEU A 396 -6.21 11.03 5.15
C LEU A 396 -7.49 11.39 4.39
N VAL A 397 -7.55 12.61 3.86
CA VAL A 397 -8.71 13.05 3.07
C VAL A 397 -8.79 12.26 1.77
N GLN A 398 -7.66 11.96 1.12
CA GLN A 398 -7.61 11.16 -0.10
C GLN A 398 -8.05 9.71 0.11
N ASP A 399 -7.76 9.10 1.26
CA ASP A 399 -8.31 7.77 1.60
C ASP A 399 -9.86 7.81 1.61
N LEU A 400 -10.42 8.92 2.07
CA LEU A 400 -11.86 9.13 2.19
C LEU A 400 -12.53 9.49 0.85
N THR A 401 -12.01 10.49 0.15
CA THR A 401 -12.70 11.13 -0.99
C THR A 401 -12.02 10.87 -2.34
N GLY A 402 -10.75 10.47 -2.37
CA GLY A 402 -9.97 10.28 -3.59
C GLY A 402 -9.16 11.51 -4.02
N SER A 403 -8.72 11.55 -5.29
CA SER A 403 -7.69 12.51 -5.76
C SER A 403 -8.20 13.93 -6.00
N SER A 404 -9.52 14.11 -6.05
CA SER A 404 -10.15 15.40 -6.27
C SER A 404 -10.35 16.16 -4.95
N THR A 405 -9.51 17.16 -4.68
CA THR A 405 -9.65 18.07 -3.54
C THR A 405 -10.69 19.18 -3.77
N SER A 406 -11.56 19.06 -4.78
CA SER A 406 -12.66 20.02 -5.00
C SER A 406 -13.67 19.89 -3.86
N PHE A 407 -13.55 20.82 -2.90
CA PHE A 407 -14.39 21.02 -1.73
C PHE A 407 -15.85 20.57 -1.90
N ILE A 408 -16.27 19.62 -1.06
CA ILE A 408 -17.52 19.50 -0.26
C ILE A 408 -18.90 19.74 -0.93
N ASN A 409 -19.01 20.36 -2.11
CA ASN A 409 -20.26 20.88 -2.67
C ASN A 409 -20.79 20.13 -3.90
N ASP A 410 -20.10 19.09 -4.39
CA ASP A 410 -20.65 18.22 -5.45
C ASP A 410 -20.51 16.72 -5.13
N PRO A 411 -21.51 16.13 -4.44
CA PRO A 411 -21.55 14.71 -4.11
C PRO A 411 -21.58 13.76 -5.33
N ALA A 412 -21.87 14.29 -6.53
CA ALA A 412 -21.98 13.48 -7.74
C ALA A 412 -20.63 13.25 -8.44
N HIS A 413 -19.60 14.06 -8.15
CA HIS A 413 -18.30 14.03 -8.84
C HIS A 413 -17.10 13.64 -7.95
N ASN A 414 -17.31 13.33 -6.66
CA ASN A 414 -16.24 13.11 -5.67
C ASN A 414 -16.26 11.70 -5.05
N GLN A 415 -16.13 10.67 -5.89
CA GLN A 415 -16.26 9.25 -5.48
C GLN A 415 -15.14 8.35 -6.05
N ASP A 416 -13.89 8.79 -6.12
CA ASP A 416 -12.76 7.92 -6.50
C ASP A 416 -11.98 7.35 -5.30
N GLY A 417 -12.22 7.88 -4.09
CA GLY A 417 -11.67 7.33 -2.84
C GLY A 417 -12.29 5.98 -2.48
N GLN A 418 -11.47 5.03 -1.99
CA GLN A 418 -11.92 3.68 -1.70
C GLN A 418 -12.92 3.64 -0.53
N VAL A 419 -12.79 4.49 0.48
CA VAL A 419 -13.76 4.56 1.57
C VAL A 419 -15.09 5.13 1.09
N ALA A 420 -15.08 6.21 0.29
CA ALA A 420 -16.30 6.72 -0.33
C ALA A 420 -16.98 5.65 -1.19
N LEU A 421 -16.25 5.03 -2.12
CA LEU A 421 -16.77 3.96 -2.97
C LEU A 421 -17.40 2.81 -2.16
N ALA A 422 -16.74 2.39 -1.07
CA ALA A 422 -17.25 1.36 -0.20
C ALA A 422 -18.53 1.79 0.54
N LEU A 423 -18.64 3.05 0.97
CA LEU A 423 -19.75 3.50 1.82
C LEU A 423 -20.93 4.11 1.07
N THR A 424 -20.76 4.49 -0.20
CA THR A 424 -21.84 5.09 -1.01
C THR A 424 -22.51 4.09 -1.96
N ASN A 425 -21.89 2.95 -2.23
CA ASN A 425 -22.41 1.92 -3.12
C ASN A 425 -22.61 0.58 -2.37
N MET A 426 -23.84 0.07 -2.40
CA MET A 426 -24.22 -1.17 -1.70
C MET A 426 -23.45 -2.40 -2.20
N ASP A 427 -23.24 -2.50 -3.52
CA ASP A 427 -22.55 -3.63 -4.13
C ASP A 427 -21.07 -3.61 -3.79
N PHE A 428 -20.44 -2.43 -3.81
CA PHE A 428 -19.05 -2.26 -3.38
C PHE A 428 -18.88 -2.53 -1.89
N TYR A 429 -19.78 -2.02 -1.05
CA TYR A 429 -19.78 -2.33 0.37
C TYR A 429 -19.80 -3.83 0.61
N ASN A 430 -20.82 -4.52 0.11
CA ASN A 430 -21.05 -5.94 0.36
C ASN A 430 -19.98 -6.83 -0.27
N ARG A 431 -19.41 -6.44 -1.41
CA ARG A 431 -18.42 -7.25 -2.13
C ARG A 431 -17.03 -7.13 -1.52
N TRP A 432 -16.55 -5.91 -1.25
CA TRP A 432 -15.16 -5.71 -0.83
C TRP A 432 -15.00 -4.67 0.28
N GLY A 433 -15.88 -3.68 0.39
CA GLY A 433 -15.85 -2.65 1.43
C GLY A 433 -15.90 -3.24 2.84
N ILE A 434 -16.73 -4.27 3.06
CA ILE A 434 -16.86 -4.99 4.34
C ILE A 434 -15.56 -5.69 4.80
N HIS A 435 -14.62 -5.90 3.89
CA HIS A 435 -13.34 -6.55 4.16
C HIS A 435 -12.18 -5.54 4.15
N TYR A 436 -12.26 -4.52 3.29
CA TYR A 436 -11.25 -3.47 3.15
C TYR A 436 -11.22 -2.50 4.33
N LEU A 437 -12.36 -1.92 4.71
CA LEU A 437 -12.45 -0.89 5.76
C LEU A 437 -11.80 -1.31 7.11
N PRO A 438 -11.97 -2.56 7.61
CA PRO A 438 -11.33 -2.99 8.85
C PRO A 438 -9.81 -3.13 8.73
N SER A 439 -9.31 -3.47 7.54
CA SER A 439 -7.88 -3.50 7.22
C SER A 439 -7.28 -2.09 7.25
N LEU A 440 -7.95 -1.11 6.63
CA LEU A 440 -7.54 0.30 6.65
C LEU A 440 -7.53 0.88 8.07
N ALA A 441 -8.61 0.67 8.84
CA ALA A 441 -8.69 1.12 10.22
C ALA A 441 -7.54 0.54 11.07
N GLY A 442 -7.25 -0.75 10.90
CA GLY A 442 -6.13 -1.40 11.58
C GLY A 442 -4.76 -0.86 11.16
N ALA A 443 -4.59 -0.42 9.92
CA ALA A 443 -3.36 0.20 9.43
C ALA A 443 -3.12 1.57 10.07
N HIS A 444 -4.14 2.43 10.19
CA HIS A 444 -4.02 3.71 10.87
C HIS A 444 -3.82 3.58 12.39
N ALA A 445 -4.53 2.65 13.03
CA ALA A 445 -4.39 2.37 14.46
C ALA A 445 -2.96 1.92 14.79
N ARG A 446 -2.42 1.00 13.99
CA ARG A 446 -1.04 0.52 14.11
C ARG A 446 -0.03 1.35 13.32
N GLN A 447 -0.40 2.49 12.72
CA GLN A 447 0.44 3.33 11.85
C GLN A 447 1.40 2.50 10.98
N VAL A 448 0.92 1.50 10.26
CA VAL A 448 1.76 0.69 9.38
C VAL A 448 1.29 0.84 7.95
N CYS A 449 2.24 0.96 7.02
CA CYS A 449 1.91 0.83 5.61
C CYS A 449 1.56 -0.62 5.34
N ASN A 450 0.30 -0.90 4.96
CA ASN A 450 -0.21 -2.25 4.74
C ASN A 450 -0.41 -2.58 3.25
N SER A 451 -0.41 -1.58 2.36
CA SER A 451 -0.53 -1.74 0.91
C SER A 451 -0.04 -0.50 0.16
N PHE A 452 0.11 -0.59 -1.18
CA PHE A 452 0.42 0.57 -2.04
C PHE A 452 -0.81 1.40 -2.45
N LYS A 453 -2.02 1.02 -2.01
CA LYS A 453 -3.27 1.54 -2.59
C LYS A 453 -3.75 2.82 -1.90
N ASP A 454 -3.48 2.95 -0.61
CA ASP A 454 -4.11 3.94 0.26
C ASP A 454 -3.10 5.05 0.61
N PRO A 455 -3.32 6.31 0.20
CA PRO A 455 -2.44 7.43 0.49
C PRO A 455 -2.06 7.61 1.95
N GLY A 456 -2.99 7.44 2.90
CA GLY A 456 -2.71 7.64 4.31
C GLY A 456 -1.72 6.62 4.87
N PRO A 457 -1.95 5.30 4.73
CA PRO A 457 -0.99 4.27 5.10
C PRO A 457 0.38 4.41 4.44
N LEU A 458 0.46 4.93 3.20
CA LEU A 458 1.73 5.20 2.51
C LEU A 458 2.61 6.22 3.23
N MET A 459 2.05 7.04 4.12
CA MET A 459 2.81 7.99 4.94
C MET A 459 3.54 7.32 6.11
N TYR A 460 3.31 6.03 6.37
CA TYR A 460 3.99 5.30 7.44
C TYR A 460 5.26 4.63 6.91
N GLY A 461 6.36 4.82 7.63
CA GLY A 461 7.67 4.24 7.32
C GLY A 461 8.46 5.00 6.25
N THR A 462 7.94 6.14 5.76
CA THR A 462 8.59 6.99 4.75
C THR A 462 9.93 7.55 5.19
N ASP A 463 10.10 7.74 6.50
CA ASP A 463 11.33 8.27 7.08
C ASP A 463 12.22 7.17 7.68
N SER A 464 11.82 5.89 7.58
CA SER A 464 12.58 4.75 8.10
C SER A 464 13.46 4.13 7.01
N PRO A 465 14.80 4.33 7.06
CA PRO A 465 15.69 3.77 6.04
C PRO A 465 15.70 2.23 6.08
N LEU A 466 15.48 1.64 7.26
CA LEU A 466 15.40 0.18 7.42
C LEU A 466 14.14 -0.36 6.73
N PHE A 467 12.98 0.25 6.98
CA PHE A 467 11.74 -0.18 6.36
C PHE A 467 11.79 -0.07 4.83
N ILE A 468 12.27 1.06 4.30
CA ILE A 468 12.42 1.27 2.86
C ILE A 468 13.34 0.21 2.25
N LYS A 469 14.51 -0.04 2.85
CA LYS A 469 15.45 -1.06 2.37
C LYS A 469 14.85 -2.48 2.41
N CYS A 470 14.10 -2.80 3.46
CA CYS A 470 13.40 -4.07 3.57
C CYS A 470 12.34 -4.22 2.47
N ARG A 471 11.49 -3.20 2.28
CA ARG A 471 10.46 -3.14 1.24
C ARG A 471 11.07 -3.31 -0.15
N ASP A 472 12.07 -2.52 -0.50
CA ASP A 472 12.69 -2.57 -1.84
C ASP A 472 13.34 -3.93 -2.14
N ARG A 473 13.96 -4.56 -1.12
CA ARG A 473 14.49 -5.93 -1.26
C ARG A 473 13.37 -6.96 -1.47
N LEU A 474 12.25 -6.79 -0.77
CA LEU A 474 11.08 -7.65 -0.87
C LEU A 474 10.39 -7.50 -2.23
N ASP A 475 10.26 -6.27 -2.74
CA ASP A 475 9.75 -5.98 -4.08
C ASP A 475 10.61 -6.65 -5.16
N ALA A 476 11.93 -6.46 -5.11
CA ALA A 476 12.85 -7.10 -6.05
C ALA A 476 12.79 -8.63 -5.99
N ALA A 477 12.63 -9.19 -4.79
CA ALA A 477 12.48 -10.63 -4.60
C ALA A 477 11.13 -11.15 -5.10
N PHE A 478 10.05 -10.36 -4.99
CA PHE A 478 8.73 -10.70 -5.53
C PHE A 478 8.73 -10.67 -7.05
N ASP A 479 9.29 -9.61 -7.64
CA ASP A 479 9.34 -9.40 -9.09
C ASP A 479 10.20 -10.44 -9.83
N SER A 480 11.17 -11.05 -9.13
CA SER A 480 12.05 -12.09 -9.68
C SER A 480 11.53 -13.51 -9.52
N LEU A 481 10.42 -13.72 -8.80
CA LEU A 481 9.80 -15.05 -8.71
C LEU A 481 9.16 -15.44 -10.05
N PRO A 482 9.09 -16.75 -10.36
CA PRO A 482 8.23 -17.21 -11.43
C PRO A 482 6.77 -16.96 -11.04
N ALA A 483 5.95 -16.60 -12.01
CA ALA A 483 4.53 -16.43 -11.79
C ALA A 483 3.85 -17.71 -11.28
N PRO A 484 2.77 -17.55 -10.50
CA PRO A 484 1.99 -18.71 -10.05
C PRO A 484 1.49 -19.51 -11.26
N LYS A 485 1.71 -20.82 -11.24
CA LYS A 485 1.21 -21.72 -12.27
C LYS A 485 -0.29 -21.97 -12.04
N PRO A 486 -1.16 -21.73 -13.04
CA PRO A 486 -2.57 -22.10 -12.98
C PRO A 486 -2.75 -23.58 -12.68
N SER A 487 -3.53 -23.89 -11.65
CA SER A 487 -3.89 -25.28 -11.30
C SER A 487 -5.26 -25.69 -11.88
N ARG A 488 -6.04 -24.75 -12.41
CA ARG A 488 -7.36 -25.01 -13.00
C ARG A 488 -7.30 -24.95 -14.52
N THR A 489 -7.93 -25.92 -15.18
CA THR A 489 -8.09 -25.96 -16.64
C THR A 489 -9.16 -24.96 -17.07
N THR A 490 -8.76 -23.72 -17.27
CA THR A 490 -9.45 -22.78 -18.17
C THR A 490 -8.54 -22.56 -19.39
N GLY A 491 -9.09 -22.18 -20.54
CA GLY A 491 -8.34 -22.05 -21.81
C GLY A 491 -7.28 -20.95 -21.85
N PHE A 492 -6.70 -20.58 -20.70
CA PHE A 492 -5.65 -19.57 -20.57
C PHE A 492 -4.26 -20.22 -20.71
N THR A 493 -3.59 -19.96 -21.83
CA THR A 493 -2.23 -20.45 -22.14
C THR A 493 -1.28 -19.28 -22.42
N GLY A 494 -1.15 -18.35 -21.47
CA GLY A 494 -0.16 -17.27 -21.51
C GLY A 494 0.71 -17.25 -20.25
N GLU A 495 2.00 -16.91 -20.39
CA GLU A 495 2.86 -16.68 -19.21
C GLU A 495 2.53 -15.32 -18.60
N ILE A 496 2.19 -15.30 -17.31
CA ILE A 496 1.95 -14.07 -16.56
C ILE A 496 3.30 -13.61 -15.99
N SER A 497 3.65 -12.32 -16.07
CA SER A 497 4.85 -11.78 -15.42
C SER A 497 4.57 -11.38 -13.98
N MET A 498 5.51 -11.64 -13.05
CA MET A 498 5.36 -11.17 -11.66
C MET A 498 5.28 -9.65 -11.53
N ARG A 499 6.00 -8.93 -12.42
CA ARG A 499 5.92 -7.47 -12.50
C ARG A 499 4.51 -6.99 -12.83
N ALA A 500 3.70 -7.76 -13.54
CA ALA A 500 2.32 -7.36 -13.85
C ALA A 500 1.47 -7.21 -12.58
N TYR A 501 1.77 -7.96 -11.53
CA TYR A 501 1.12 -7.84 -10.22
C TYR A 501 1.65 -6.66 -9.39
N ASN A 502 2.66 -5.92 -9.88
CA ASN A 502 3.37 -4.86 -9.14
C ASN A 502 3.51 -3.52 -9.92
N ARG A 503 2.75 -3.29 -11.00
CA ARG A 503 2.93 -2.13 -11.91
C ARG A 503 2.07 -0.90 -11.55
N SER A 504 2.66 0.30 -11.57
CA SER A 504 1.95 1.59 -11.34
C SER A 504 2.18 2.73 -12.37
N GLY A 505 3.10 2.65 -13.36
CA GLY A 505 3.50 3.78 -14.25
C GLY A 505 2.98 3.80 -15.71
N ASN A 506 3.27 4.89 -16.48
CA ASN A 506 2.88 5.18 -17.88
C ASN A 506 4.13 5.38 -18.81
N PRO A 507 4.19 4.86 -20.06
CA PRO A 507 5.37 5.01 -20.95
C PRO A 507 5.43 6.36 -21.70
N CYS A 508 6.40 7.22 -21.36
CA CYS A 508 6.64 8.52 -22.02
C CYS A 508 8.14 8.91 -22.10
N PHE A 509 8.48 9.83 -23.01
CA PHE A 509 9.81 10.47 -23.12
C PHE A 509 9.81 11.90 -22.54
N ALA A 510 10.98 12.41 -22.16
CA ALA A 510 11.14 13.82 -21.79
C ALA A 510 11.09 14.73 -23.03
N GLY A 511 10.53 15.94 -22.91
CA GLY A 511 10.25 16.83 -24.06
C GLY A 511 11.48 17.36 -24.80
N GLU A 512 12.62 17.38 -24.15
CA GLU A 512 13.91 17.81 -24.68
C GLU A 512 14.65 16.72 -25.48
N SER A 513 14.22 15.46 -25.40
CA SER A 513 14.87 14.35 -26.11
C SER A 513 14.77 14.54 -27.64
N ARG A 514 15.86 14.31 -28.36
CA ARG A 514 15.94 14.53 -29.81
C ARG A 514 15.50 13.32 -30.61
N VAL A 515 14.68 13.56 -31.64
CA VAL A 515 14.15 12.57 -32.57
C VAL A 515 14.64 12.88 -33.97
N LYS A 516 15.02 11.85 -34.73
CA LYS A 516 15.44 12.00 -36.12
C LYS A 516 14.25 12.03 -37.07
N ILE A 517 14.20 13.06 -37.92
CA ILE A 517 13.15 13.29 -38.91
C ILE A 517 13.71 13.42 -40.32
N ALA A 518 12.91 13.08 -41.34
CA ALA A 518 13.23 13.35 -42.74
C ALA A 518 12.92 14.82 -43.08
N VAL A 519 13.80 15.40 -43.89
CA VAL A 519 13.58 16.69 -44.55
C VAL A 519 13.38 16.37 -46.03
N SER A 520 12.24 16.74 -46.61
CA SER A 520 12.03 16.61 -48.05
C SER A 520 11.58 17.94 -48.62
N GLU A 521 12.19 18.39 -49.71
CA GLU A 521 11.45 19.08 -50.76
C GLU A 521 11.89 18.60 -52.16
N GLU A 522 10.86 18.37 -52.96
CA GLU A 522 10.74 18.34 -54.42
C GLU A 522 11.28 17.17 -55.27
N GLN A 523 10.50 16.93 -56.34
CA GLN A 523 10.53 15.83 -57.29
C GLN A 523 11.83 15.82 -58.10
N GLU A 524 12.36 14.62 -58.37
CA GLU A 524 12.95 14.33 -59.68
C GLU A 524 12.76 12.84 -60.01
N GLU A 525 12.41 12.59 -61.27
CA GLU A 525 12.24 11.26 -61.84
C GLU A 525 13.61 10.57 -61.96
N ASP A 526 13.68 9.33 -61.47
CA ASP A 526 14.72 8.33 -61.75
C ASP A 526 16.08 8.52 -61.03
N GLY A 527 16.21 7.96 -59.82
CA GLY A 527 17.49 7.78 -59.12
C GLY A 527 17.37 7.67 -57.60
N ASP A 528 18.09 6.70 -57.00
CA ASP A 528 18.09 6.34 -55.58
C ASP A 528 18.30 7.57 -54.65
N GLN A 529 17.23 8.08 -54.03
CA GLN A 529 17.23 9.31 -53.24
C GLN A 529 17.78 9.07 -51.82
N ALA A 530 18.93 9.65 -51.50
CA ALA A 530 19.42 9.73 -50.12
C ALA A 530 18.55 10.67 -49.29
N VAL A 531 17.74 10.13 -48.38
CA VAL A 531 16.88 10.94 -47.49
C VAL A 531 17.76 11.74 -46.51
N VAL A 532 17.75 13.07 -46.63
CA VAL A 532 18.42 13.96 -45.67
C VAL A 532 17.63 13.95 -44.37
N SER A 533 18.30 13.62 -43.26
CA SER A 533 17.69 13.58 -41.93
C SER A 533 18.25 14.68 -41.03
N ARG A 534 17.40 15.24 -40.18
CA ARG A 534 17.80 16.18 -39.11
C ARG A 534 17.21 15.74 -37.77
N GLU A 535 17.79 16.21 -36.69
CA GLU A 535 17.28 15.97 -35.33
C GLU A 535 16.54 17.21 -34.82
N ILE A 536 15.42 16.97 -34.15
CA ILE A 536 14.63 18.01 -33.48
C ILE A 536 14.20 17.50 -32.11
N ALA A 537 13.86 18.39 -31.17
CA ALA A 537 13.29 17.97 -29.90
C ALA A 537 11.94 17.27 -30.12
N ILE A 538 11.62 16.25 -29.30
CA ILE A 538 10.36 15.51 -29.39
C ILE A 538 9.15 16.42 -29.14
N SER A 539 9.34 17.48 -28.35
CA SER A 539 8.36 18.54 -28.12
C SER A 539 8.04 19.39 -29.36
N GLU A 540 8.89 19.35 -30.40
CA GLU A 540 8.67 20.02 -31.69
C GLU A 540 7.96 19.13 -32.71
N LEU A 541 7.80 17.83 -32.45
CA LEU A 541 7.09 16.93 -33.38
C LEU A 541 5.63 17.35 -33.55
N ARG A 542 5.18 17.35 -34.80
CA ARG A 542 3.81 17.65 -35.22
C ARG A 542 3.33 16.64 -36.22
N LYS A 543 2.00 16.55 -36.37
CA LYS A 543 1.35 15.68 -37.35
C LYS A 543 1.87 15.98 -38.76
N GLY A 544 2.12 14.92 -39.53
CA GLY A 544 2.61 14.98 -40.90
C GLY A 544 4.13 14.90 -41.02
N MET A 545 4.88 15.22 -39.96
CA MET A 545 6.34 15.07 -39.94
C MET A 545 6.72 13.59 -40.06
N MET A 546 7.85 13.31 -40.72
CA MET A 546 8.34 11.96 -40.98
C MET A 546 9.46 11.63 -39.98
N VAL A 547 9.22 10.73 -39.03
CA VAL A 547 10.22 10.27 -38.04
C VAL A 547 10.88 8.98 -38.50
N GLN A 548 12.16 8.78 -38.16
CA GLN A 548 12.85 7.53 -38.48
C GLN A 548 12.33 6.38 -37.62
N THR A 549 12.00 5.27 -38.28
CA THR A 549 11.66 3.98 -37.65
C THR A 549 12.62 2.89 -38.17
N PRO A 550 12.70 1.72 -37.52
CA PRO A 550 13.42 0.56 -38.05
C PRO A 550 13.02 0.16 -39.48
N LYS A 551 11.79 0.47 -39.89
CA LYS A 551 11.23 0.16 -41.22
C LYS A 551 11.22 1.35 -42.18
N GLY A 552 12.05 2.36 -41.91
CA GLY A 552 12.16 3.59 -42.70
C GLY A 552 11.35 4.74 -42.10
N PHE A 553 11.25 5.87 -42.82
CA PHE A 553 10.59 7.05 -42.29
C PHE A 553 9.06 6.91 -42.27
N ARG A 554 8.43 7.36 -41.18
CA ARG A 554 6.99 7.23 -40.96
C ARG A 554 6.34 8.53 -40.51
N LYS A 555 5.15 8.81 -41.05
CA LYS A 555 4.37 10.01 -40.68
C LYS A 555 3.90 9.93 -39.23
N VAL A 556 4.16 10.97 -38.46
CA VAL A 556 3.55 11.24 -37.17
C VAL A 556 2.06 11.55 -37.40
N ARG A 557 1.19 10.84 -36.68
CA ARG A 557 -0.25 11.07 -36.70
C ARG A 557 -0.69 12.03 -35.60
N ALA A 558 -0.15 11.84 -34.39
CA ALA A 558 -0.41 12.70 -33.24
C ALA A 558 0.76 12.64 -32.25
N VAL A 559 0.91 13.69 -31.45
CA VAL A 559 1.85 13.74 -30.33
C VAL A 559 1.07 14.08 -29.07
N LEU A 560 1.07 13.17 -28.09
CA LEU A 560 0.46 13.38 -26.80
C LEU A 560 1.45 14.05 -25.86
N LYS A 561 1.12 15.27 -25.41
CA LYS A 561 1.90 16.05 -24.45
C LYS A 561 1.23 16.00 -23.07
N THR A 562 1.96 15.51 -22.07
CA THR A 562 1.49 15.33 -20.69
C THR A 562 2.40 16.07 -19.72
N PRO A 563 1.96 17.19 -19.12
CA PRO A 563 2.71 17.88 -18.07
C PRO A 563 2.81 16.99 -16.83
N VAL A 564 3.99 16.97 -16.19
CA VAL A 564 4.25 16.21 -14.96
C VAL A 564 5.09 17.02 -13.97
N GLU A 565 4.96 16.67 -12.69
CA GLU A 565 5.70 17.27 -11.59
C GLU A 565 6.27 16.18 -10.69
N ASN A 566 7.59 16.23 -10.42
CA ASN A 566 8.33 15.23 -9.66
C ASN A 566 8.19 13.78 -10.18
N GLU A 567 8.06 13.61 -11.49
CA GLU A 567 7.96 12.29 -12.11
C GLU A 567 9.31 11.58 -12.08
N ARG A 568 9.33 10.33 -11.65
CA ARG A 568 10.55 9.53 -11.67
C ARG A 568 10.89 9.13 -13.10
N MET A 569 12.06 9.53 -13.58
CA MET A 569 12.59 9.14 -14.90
C MET A 569 13.92 8.40 -14.74
N CYS A 570 14.21 7.52 -15.70
CA CYS A 570 15.47 6.79 -15.82
C CYS A 570 16.37 7.50 -16.82
N LEU A 571 17.64 7.68 -16.46
CA LEU A 571 18.68 8.15 -17.37
C LEU A 571 19.42 6.95 -17.94
N VAL A 572 19.13 6.58 -19.19
CA VAL A 572 19.76 5.46 -19.89
C VAL A 572 20.95 5.99 -20.69
N ARG A 573 22.16 5.48 -20.40
CA ARG A 573 23.39 5.86 -21.11
C ARG A 573 23.63 4.91 -22.27
N VAL A 574 23.90 5.44 -23.45
CA VAL A 574 24.19 4.65 -24.66
C VAL A 574 25.70 4.63 -24.87
N ALA A 575 26.28 3.44 -25.04
CA ALA A 575 27.70 3.32 -25.39
C ALA A 575 27.93 3.86 -26.81
N GLU A 576 29.05 4.56 -27.03
CA GLU A 576 29.39 5.07 -28.36
C GLU A 576 29.48 3.91 -29.36
N ALA A 577 28.72 3.97 -30.44
CA ALA A 577 28.90 3.08 -31.58
C ALA A 577 30.27 3.37 -32.21
N GLU A 578 31.14 2.35 -32.28
CA GLU A 578 32.44 2.45 -32.95
C GLU A 578 32.25 2.97 -34.39
N GLY A 579 32.67 4.22 -34.66
CA GLY A 579 32.71 4.76 -36.03
C GLY A 579 32.15 6.16 -36.26
N ARG A 580 31.54 6.85 -35.29
CA ARG A 580 31.20 8.29 -35.43
C ARG A 580 32.28 9.17 -34.80
N ALA A 581 33.32 9.46 -35.57
CA ALA A 581 34.30 10.48 -35.20
C ALA A 581 33.65 11.88 -35.22
N GLY A 582 33.56 12.53 -34.06
CA GLY A 582 33.53 14.00 -34.00
C GLY A 582 32.27 14.69 -33.50
N VAL A 583 31.63 14.23 -32.42
CA VAL A 583 31.02 15.11 -31.39
C VAL A 583 31.11 14.36 -30.06
N GLY A 584 32.05 14.74 -29.19
CA GLY A 584 32.23 14.06 -27.89
C GLY A 584 31.04 14.26 -26.97
N GLY A 585 30.36 13.17 -26.63
CA GLY A 585 29.30 13.14 -25.63
C GLY A 585 28.62 11.77 -25.63
N VAL A 586 28.68 11.06 -24.50
CA VAL A 586 27.89 9.85 -24.25
C VAL A 586 26.41 10.22 -24.43
N GLY A 587 25.75 9.66 -25.44
CA GLY A 587 24.30 9.86 -25.63
C GLY A 587 23.54 9.36 -24.40
N SER A 588 22.58 10.15 -23.93
CA SER A 588 21.76 9.77 -22.77
C SER A 588 20.29 10.02 -23.05
N LEU A 589 19.48 8.98 -22.88
CA LEU A 589 18.03 9.03 -23.01
C LEU A 589 17.39 9.21 -21.63
N LEU A 590 16.61 10.28 -21.47
CA LEU A 590 15.77 10.48 -20.30
C LEU A 590 14.34 10.01 -20.59
N VAL A 591 13.92 8.95 -19.90
CA VAL A 591 12.69 8.24 -20.26
C VAL A 591 12.02 7.64 -19.01
N THR A 592 10.69 7.51 -19.02
CA THR A 592 9.99 6.90 -17.89
C THR A 592 10.47 5.45 -17.66
N PRO A 593 10.52 4.96 -16.41
CA PRO A 593 11.13 3.67 -16.05
C PRO A 593 10.58 2.46 -16.82
N TRP A 594 9.34 2.57 -17.30
CA TRP A 594 8.57 1.48 -17.92
C TRP A 594 8.25 1.73 -19.39
N HIS A 595 9.00 2.60 -20.08
CA HIS A 595 8.88 2.78 -21.52
C HIS A 595 9.75 1.76 -22.26
N PRO A 596 9.20 0.81 -23.02
CA PRO A 596 10.00 -0.16 -23.77
C PRO A 596 11.00 0.50 -24.72
N ILE A 597 12.28 0.20 -24.55
CA ILE A 597 13.37 0.68 -25.41
C ILE A 597 14.19 -0.50 -25.94
N SER A 598 14.89 -0.30 -27.06
CA SER A 598 15.87 -1.23 -27.59
C SER A 598 17.21 -0.53 -27.78
N LEU A 599 18.26 -1.15 -27.22
CA LEU A 599 19.64 -0.69 -27.26
C LEU A 599 20.48 -1.43 -28.33
N ASP A 600 19.90 -2.41 -29.00
CA ASP A 600 20.55 -3.36 -29.90
C ASP A 600 19.92 -3.36 -31.30
N ASP A 601 19.56 -2.17 -31.78
CA ASP A 601 19.01 -1.91 -33.11
C ASP A 601 17.68 -2.64 -33.39
N GLY A 602 16.80 -2.69 -32.38
CA GLY A 602 15.45 -3.26 -32.49
C GLY A 602 15.38 -4.77 -32.27
N LYS A 603 16.52 -5.44 -32.01
CA LYS A 603 16.60 -6.90 -31.85
C LYS A 603 16.09 -7.39 -30.48
N GLY A 604 16.21 -6.55 -29.45
CA GLY A 604 15.84 -6.85 -28.08
C GLY A 604 15.25 -5.62 -27.39
N TRP A 605 14.17 -5.83 -26.64
CA TRP A 605 13.44 -4.77 -25.96
C TRP A 605 13.53 -4.94 -24.44
N VAL A 606 13.79 -3.84 -23.73
CA VAL A 606 14.00 -3.80 -22.29
C VAL A 606 13.31 -2.58 -21.67
N PHE A 607 13.12 -2.59 -20.35
CA PHE A 607 12.67 -1.39 -19.63
C PHE A 607 13.86 -0.57 -19.14
N PRO A 608 13.80 0.78 -19.21
CA PRO A 608 14.82 1.69 -18.71
C PRO A 608 15.20 1.45 -17.24
N MET A 609 14.23 1.05 -16.40
CA MET A 609 14.49 0.71 -15.00
C MET A 609 15.49 -0.44 -14.84
N ASP A 610 15.54 -1.36 -15.79
CA ASP A 610 16.42 -2.54 -15.76
C ASP A 610 17.86 -2.21 -16.20
N VAL A 611 18.02 -1.19 -17.04
CA VAL A 611 19.31 -0.85 -17.68
C VAL A 611 19.92 0.46 -17.19
N ALA A 612 19.16 1.30 -16.48
CA ALA A 612 19.66 2.55 -15.91
C ALA A 612 20.53 2.35 -14.65
N HIS A 613 20.64 1.13 -14.12
CA HIS A 613 21.51 0.80 -12.97
C HIS A 613 21.36 1.71 -11.73
N GLY A 614 20.17 2.26 -11.49
CA GLY A 614 19.89 3.17 -10.38
C GLY A 614 20.01 4.66 -10.70
N ASP A 615 20.43 5.03 -11.91
CA ASP A 615 20.43 6.42 -12.41
C ASP A 615 18.99 6.88 -12.68
N THR A 616 18.31 7.32 -11.62
CA THR A 616 16.96 7.91 -11.69
C THR A 616 16.95 9.35 -11.24
N VAL A 617 16.15 10.19 -11.90
CA VAL A 617 15.99 11.61 -11.59
C VAL A 617 14.51 11.95 -11.38
N SER A 618 14.25 12.98 -10.58
CA SER A 618 12.92 13.60 -10.45
C SER A 618 12.78 14.65 -11.54
N TYR A 619 11.79 14.50 -12.42
CA TYR A 619 11.55 15.37 -13.57
C TYR A 619 10.25 16.15 -13.41
N THR A 620 10.34 17.46 -13.59
CA THR A 620 9.18 18.37 -13.69
C THR A 620 9.25 19.05 -15.05
N GLY A 621 8.23 18.85 -15.88
CA GLY A 621 8.26 19.26 -17.27
C GLY A 621 7.13 18.64 -18.08
N ASP A 622 7.34 18.51 -19.38
CA ASP A 622 6.34 17.95 -20.29
C ASP A 622 6.84 16.63 -20.87
N MET A 623 6.12 15.54 -20.59
CA MET A 623 6.39 14.25 -21.20
C MET A 623 5.64 14.08 -22.52
N HIS A 624 6.25 13.38 -23.48
CA HIS A 624 5.72 13.22 -24.82
C HIS A 624 5.62 11.73 -25.19
N SER A 625 4.47 11.35 -25.76
CA SER A 625 4.23 10.04 -26.37
C SER A 625 3.75 10.24 -27.80
N VAL A 626 4.32 9.51 -28.75
CA VAL A 626 4.06 9.71 -30.19
C VAL A 626 3.14 8.61 -30.70
N LEU A 627 2.22 8.94 -31.59
CA LEU A 627 1.43 7.99 -32.39
C LEU A 627 1.80 8.16 -33.86
N LEU A 628 2.21 7.07 -34.52
CA LEU A 628 2.55 7.06 -35.94
C LEU A 628 1.35 6.71 -36.82
N LYS A 629 1.48 6.85 -38.14
CA LYS A 629 0.48 6.36 -39.10
C LYS A 629 0.45 4.84 -39.05
N ASN A 630 -0.75 4.25 -38.90
CA ASN A 630 -0.97 2.82 -38.75
C ASN A 630 -0.18 1.98 -39.76
N ASP A 631 0.47 0.92 -39.28
CA ASP A 631 1.17 -0.08 -40.08
C ASP A 631 0.94 -1.47 -39.48
N PRO A 632 0.83 -2.53 -40.29
CA PRO A 632 0.80 -3.90 -39.78
C PRO A 632 2.14 -4.36 -39.19
N ASP A 633 3.28 -3.79 -39.61
CA ASP A 633 4.60 -4.14 -39.06
C ASP A 633 4.82 -3.41 -37.72
N VAL A 634 4.99 -4.20 -36.65
CA VAL A 634 5.20 -3.72 -35.29
C VAL A 634 6.42 -2.82 -35.17
N ASP A 635 7.50 -3.15 -35.89
CA ASP A 635 8.74 -2.38 -35.81
C ASP A 635 8.62 -1.05 -36.57
N ALA A 636 7.60 -0.87 -37.40
CA ALA A 636 7.26 0.44 -37.97
C ALA A 636 6.64 1.39 -36.92
N HIS A 637 6.38 0.91 -35.70
CA HIS A 637 5.87 1.68 -34.55
C HIS A 637 6.91 1.89 -33.43
N ALA A 638 8.15 2.09 -33.83
CA ALA A 638 9.24 2.55 -32.97
C ALA A 638 9.90 3.79 -33.57
N ILE A 639 10.43 4.68 -32.72
CA ILE A 639 11.12 5.90 -33.14
C ILE A 639 12.53 5.96 -32.57
N MET A 640 13.45 6.57 -33.33
CA MET A 640 14.82 6.81 -32.88
C MET A 640 14.87 8.07 -32.01
N VAL A 641 15.19 7.92 -30.72
CA VAL A 641 15.29 9.00 -29.72
C VAL A 641 16.66 8.93 -29.04
N GLU A 642 17.49 9.96 -29.19
CA GLU A 642 18.87 9.99 -28.65
C GLU A 642 19.67 8.70 -28.96
N ASP A 643 19.61 8.25 -30.23
CA ASP A 643 20.23 7.00 -30.73
C ASP A 643 19.70 5.70 -30.08
N VAL A 644 18.55 5.73 -29.42
CA VAL A 644 17.85 4.55 -28.87
C VAL A 644 16.51 4.36 -29.55
N TRP A 645 16.14 3.13 -29.87
CA TRP A 645 14.79 2.83 -30.34
C TRP A 645 13.82 2.81 -29.17
N GLY A 646 12.73 3.59 -29.25
CA GLY A 646 11.68 3.56 -28.26
C GLY A 646 10.30 3.37 -28.89
N VAL A 647 9.43 2.63 -28.20
CA VAL A 647 8.13 2.23 -28.73
C VAL A 647 7.15 3.41 -28.80
N THR A 648 6.33 3.44 -29.84
CA THR A 648 5.25 4.45 -29.97
C THR A 648 3.89 3.91 -29.53
N LEU A 649 2.92 4.81 -29.35
CA LEU A 649 1.55 4.42 -29.08
C LEU A 649 0.95 3.73 -30.31
N GLY A 650 0.04 2.78 -30.08
CA GLY A 650 -0.64 2.01 -31.11
C GLY A 650 0.25 0.99 -31.82
N HIS A 651 1.26 0.44 -31.15
CA HIS A 651 2.34 -0.29 -31.82
C HIS A 651 1.99 -1.68 -32.38
N GLY A 652 0.74 -2.11 -32.31
CA GLY A 652 0.25 -3.36 -32.92
C GLY A 652 0.44 -4.62 -32.06
N LEU A 653 1.21 -4.57 -30.96
CA LEU A 653 1.38 -5.72 -30.05
C LEU A 653 0.39 -5.67 -28.89
N THR A 654 -0.79 -6.27 -29.10
CA THR A 654 -1.86 -6.34 -28.10
C THR A 654 -1.83 -7.62 -27.26
N GLY A 655 -1.06 -8.64 -27.69
CA GLY A 655 -0.92 -9.93 -27.00
C GLY A 655 -2.03 -10.96 -27.29
N THR A 656 -2.86 -10.74 -28.32
CA THR A 656 -4.06 -11.57 -28.60
C THR A 656 -4.12 -12.18 -30.01
N GLY A 657 -3.06 -12.09 -30.82
CA GLY A 657 -3.06 -12.54 -32.22
C GLY A 657 -2.61 -13.99 -32.41
N GLU A 658 -3.39 -14.79 -33.16
CA GLU A 658 -2.94 -16.08 -33.69
C GLU A 658 -1.96 -15.87 -34.86
N GLY A 659 -0.75 -16.37 -34.71
CA GLY A 659 0.26 -16.42 -35.78
C GLY A 659 1.34 -15.34 -35.68
N GLU A 660 2.54 -15.78 -35.31
CA GLU A 660 3.84 -15.06 -35.29
C GLU A 660 4.15 -14.15 -34.09
N VAL A 661 5.27 -14.51 -33.45
CA VAL A 661 5.92 -14.02 -32.22
C VAL A 661 5.12 -14.22 -30.92
N THR A 662 5.65 -15.09 -30.08
CA THR A 662 5.18 -15.49 -28.74
C THR A 662 5.07 -14.28 -27.81
N GLY A 663 3.85 -13.74 -27.64
CA GLY A 663 3.52 -12.56 -26.82
C GLY A 663 3.80 -12.62 -25.31
N ALA A 664 4.62 -13.56 -24.84
CA ALA A 664 5.10 -13.65 -23.47
C ALA A 664 6.48 -13.02 -23.25
N GLU A 665 7.31 -12.88 -24.29
CA GLU A 665 8.72 -12.44 -24.16
C GLU A 665 8.97 -10.97 -24.55
N ASP A 666 8.07 -10.34 -25.30
CA ASP A 666 8.27 -8.96 -25.77
C ASP A 666 7.69 -7.93 -24.78
N VAL A 667 8.58 -7.17 -24.14
CA VAL A 667 8.23 -6.12 -23.15
C VAL A 667 7.35 -5.00 -23.73
N ARG A 668 7.27 -4.86 -25.06
CA ARG A 668 6.37 -3.91 -25.72
C ARG A 668 4.91 -4.28 -25.58
N THR A 669 4.58 -5.56 -25.36
CA THR A 669 3.20 -6.07 -25.37
C THR A 669 2.30 -5.33 -24.39
N HIS A 670 1.24 -4.68 -24.90
CA HIS A 670 0.31 -3.92 -24.07
C HIS A 670 -1.08 -3.83 -24.70
N ARG A 671 -2.14 -4.21 -23.96
CA ARG A 671 -3.53 -4.26 -24.46
C ARG A 671 -4.02 -2.93 -25.04
N PHE A 672 -3.84 -1.82 -24.32
CA PHE A 672 -4.26 -0.49 -24.81
C PHE A 672 -3.20 0.18 -25.70
N PHE A 673 -1.97 0.38 -25.22
CA PHE A 673 -0.92 1.03 -26.02
C PHE A 673 -0.50 0.25 -27.27
N GLY A 674 -0.75 -1.05 -27.36
CA GLY A 674 -0.56 -1.84 -28.57
C GLY A 674 -1.74 -1.83 -29.52
N ASP A 675 -2.94 -1.46 -29.08
CA ASP A 675 -4.14 -1.40 -29.93
C ASP A 675 -4.24 -0.02 -30.58
N TYR A 676 -3.94 0.02 -31.89
CA TYR A 676 -3.92 1.26 -32.65
C TYR A 676 -5.26 2.00 -32.62
N ASP A 677 -6.36 1.26 -32.76
CA ASP A 677 -7.70 1.85 -32.87
C ASP A 677 -8.18 2.40 -31.53
N LEU A 678 -7.91 1.70 -30.43
CA LEU A 678 -8.22 2.19 -29.09
C LEU A 678 -7.45 3.47 -28.74
N VAL A 679 -6.16 3.53 -29.09
CA VAL A 679 -5.34 4.73 -28.88
C VAL A 679 -5.90 5.90 -29.70
N VAL A 680 -6.20 5.70 -30.98
CA VAL A 680 -6.78 6.75 -31.84
C VAL A 680 -8.10 7.26 -31.27
N GLN A 681 -9.00 6.35 -30.88
CA GLN A 681 -10.29 6.71 -30.30
C GLN A 681 -10.13 7.47 -28.98
N SER A 682 -9.14 7.11 -28.16
CA SER A 682 -8.89 7.81 -26.90
C SER A 682 -8.27 9.19 -27.11
N LEU A 683 -7.35 9.36 -28.06
CA LEU A 683 -6.74 10.65 -28.36
C LEU A 683 -7.76 11.62 -28.97
N ALA A 684 -8.69 11.12 -29.79
CA ALA A 684 -9.77 11.93 -30.37
C ALA A 684 -10.70 12.55 -29.31
N LYS A 685 -10.73 11.99 -28.09
CA LYS A 685 -11.52 12.52 -26.97
C LYS A 685 -10.82 13.66 -26.23
N LEU A 686 -9.56 13.98 -26.54
CA LEU A 686 -8.78 15.05 -25.91
C LEU A 686 -8.80 16.35 -26.74
N GLN A 687 -8.34 17.46 -26.15
CA GLN A 687 -8.11 18.69 -26.89
C GLN A 687 -6.93 18.49 -27.85
N CYS A 688 -7.18 18.65 -29.14
CA CYS A 688 -6.21 18.46 -30.21
C CYS A 688 -6.09 19.75 -31.01
N ASN A 689 -4.86 20.23 -31.19
CA ASN A 689 -4.59 21.37 -32.06
C ASN A 689 -4.59 20.94 -33.54
N GLN A 690 -4.74 21.89 -34.47
CA GLN A 690 -4.75 21.60 -35.91
C GLN A 690 -3.45 20.89 -36.38
N ASP A 691 -2.35 21.12 -35.68
CA ASP A 691 -1.02 20.53 -35.95
C ASP A 691 -0.84 19.13 -35.31
N GLY A 692 -1.89 18.53 -34.75
CA GLY A 692 -1.90 17.18 -34.18
C GLY A 692 -1.16 16.99 -32.87
N LEU A 693 -0.85 18.09 -32.17
CA LEU A 693 -0.47 18.08 -30.76
C LEU A 693 -1.72 17.89 -29.90
N VAL A 694 -1.72 16.88 -29.03
CA VAL A 694 -2.83 16.50 -28.16
C VAL A 694 -2.42 16.74 -26.71
N MET A 695 -3.19 17.53 -25.97
CA MET A 695 -2.90 17.82 -24.57
C MET A 695 -3.56 16.78 -23.64
N GLY A 696 -2.73 16.04 -22.91
CA GLY A 696 -3.14 15.04 -21.93
C GLY A 696 -2.93 15.50 -20.48
N GLY A 697 -3.78 15.01 -19.59
CA GLY A 697 -3.63 15.12 -18.13
C GLY A 697 -3.18 13.81 -17.48
N GLY A 698 -2.48 12.95 -18.23
CA GLY A 698 -2.09 11.60 -17.82
C GLY A 698 -2.97 10.50 -18.41
N VAL A 699 -2.83 9.29 -17.88
CA VAL A 699 -3.60 8.12 -18.35
C VAL A 699 -4.92 7.97 -17.63
N LYS A 700 -5.95 7.60 -18.39
CA LYS A 700 -7.17 7.01 -17.85
C LYS A 700 -6.86 5.54 -17.63
N ARG A 701 -6.87 5.14 -16.36
CA ARG A 701 -6.82 3.75 -16.00
C ARG A 701 -8.25 3.25 -15.93
N ASP A 702 -8.40 2.05 -16.43
CA ASP A 702 -9.58 1.28 -16.22
C ASP A 702 -9.75 1.08 -14.71
N GLY A 703 -10.87 1.55 -14.18
CA GLY A 703 -11.14 1.49 -12.74
C GLY A 703 -11.24 0.05 -12.21
N GLN A 704 -11.24 -0.93 -13.12
CA GLN A 704 -11.45 -2.34 -12.84
C GLN A 704 -10.17 -3.16 -12.89
N THR A 705 -9.41 -2.99 -13.96
CA THR A 705 -8.19 -3.76 -14.22
C THR A 705 -6.94 -3.03 -13.76
N GLY A 706 -7.03 -1.72 -13.45
CA GLY A 706 -5.88 -0.86 -13.20
C GLY A 706 -4.98 -0.63 -14.43
N LEU A 707 -5.27 -1.32 -15.54
CA LEU A 707 -4.60 -1.18 -16.80
C LEU A 707 -4.98 0.16 -17.44
N VAL A 708 -4.07 0.71 -18.23
CA VAL A 708 -4.40 1.90 -19.00
C VAL A 708 -5.45 1.51 -20.05
N ASN A 709 -6.54 2.28 -20.13
CA ASN A 709 -7.59 2.12 -21.16
C ASN A 709 -7.93 3.44 -21.88
N GLY A 710 -7.16 4.49 -21.61
CA GLY A 710 -7.38 5.79 -22.23
C GLY A 710 -6.43 6.87 -21.71
N PHE A 711 -6.73 8.11 -22.09
CA PHE A 711 -6.02 9.31 -21.66
C PHE A 711 -6.97 10.31 -20.99
N LYS A 712 -6.49 11.04 -19.99
CA LYS A 712 -7.23 12.08 -19.25
C LYS A 712 -7.11 13.43 -19.97
N ARG A 713 -8.14 14.28 -19.86
CA ARG A 713 -8.07 15.70 -20.28
C ARG A 713 -7.33 16.51 -19.23
N ARG A 714 -6.61 17.55 -19.67
CA ARG A 714 -5.94 18.51 -18.79
C ARG A 714 -6.99 19.41 -18.12
N SER A 715 -6.94 19.53 -16.78
CA SER A 715 -7.66 20.57 -16.04
C SER A 715 -6.85 21.87 -16.09
N GLU A 716 -7.46 22.97 -16.49
CA GLU A 716 -6.82 24.29 -16.48
C GLU A 716 -6.65 24.75 -15.02
N HIS A 717 -5.45 24.63 -14.42
CA HIS A 717 -4.84 25.65 -13.55
C HIS A 717 -3.53 25.25 -12.80
N VAL A 718 -2.65 26.27 -12.75
CA VAL A 718 -1.51 26.60 -11.87
C VAL A 718 -0.11 26.00 -12.12
N GLN A 719 0.85 26.95 -12.24
CA GLN A 719 2.30 26.84 -12.37
C GLN A 719 3.02 26.88 -11.00
N GLY A 720 4.09 26.08 -10.87
CA GLY A 720 5.43 26.54 -10.47
C GLY A 720 5.76 26.67 -8.98
N GLY A 721 6.64 25.79 -8.47
CA GLY A 721 7.35 25.99 -7.19
C GLY A 721 8.54 25.04 -6.97
N THR A 722 9.76 25.59 -7.03
CA THR A 722 11.06 24.91 -6.89
C THR A 722 11.34 24.47 -5.43
N VAL A 723 11.89 23.26 -5.22
CA VAL A 723 12.30 22.75 -3.87
C VAL A 723 13.82 22.66 -3.76
N ALA A 724 14.36 23.23 -2.67
CA ALA A 724 15.76 23.11 -2.26
C ALA A 724 15.95 21.96 -1.25
N SER A 725 17.03 21.20 -1.41
CA SER A 725 17.43 20.07 -0.56
C SER A 725 18.19 20.53 0.70
N LYS A 726 17.85 19.97 1.87
CA LYS A 726 18.72 19.96 3.06
C LYS A 726 18.71 18.59 3.75
N ARG A 727 19.93 18.17 4.11
CA ARG A 727 20.35 16.96 4.85
C ARG A 727 19.90 17.04 6.33
N VAL A 728 19.56 15.89 6.93
CA VAL A 728 19.21 15.75 8.36
C VAL A 728 20.13 14.72 9.04
N GLU A 729 20.63 15.08 10.23
CA GLU A 729 21.32 14.19 11.19
C GLU A 729 20.32 13.62 12.21
N LEU A 730 20.57 12.39 12.69
CA LEU A 730 19.68 11.57 13.52
C LEU A 730 19.88 11.82 15.03
N LEU A 731 18.78 12.02 15.75
CA LEU A 731 18.66 11.97 17.21
C LEU A 731 17.47 11.08 17.57
N VAL A 732 17.67 10.10 18.45
CA VAL A 732 16.60 9.26 19.00
C VAL A 732 16.19 9.85 20.34
N GLU A 733 15.07 10.56 20.38
CA GLU A 733 14.43 11.02 21.62
C GLU A 733 13.07 10.32 21.78
N ALA A 734 12.87 9.65 22.91
CA ALA A 734 11.54 9.24 23.34
C ALA A 734 10.91 10.43 24.07
N VAL A 735 10.15 11.25 23.32
CA VAL A 735 9.42 12.39 23.88
C VAL A 735 7.94 11.99 23.99
N VAL A 736 7.46 11.83 25.22
CA VAL A 736 6.01 11.84 25.47
C VAL A 736 5.57 13.30 25.37
N MET A 737 5.11 13.69 24.18
CA MET A 737 4.49 15.00 23.98
C MET A 737 3.05 14.92 24.45
N VAL A 738 2.75 15.59 25.56
CA VAL A 738 1.38 15.88 25.97
C VAL A 738 1.04 17.26 25.41
N CYS A 739 -0.04 17.35 24.63
CA CYS A 739 -0.54 18.60 24.06
C CYS A 739 -1.60 19.25 24.94
#